data_AF-A0A929MMH2-F1
#
_entry.id   AF-A0A929MMH2-F1
#
_cell.length_a   1.000
_cell.length_b   1.000
_cell.length_c   1.000
_cell.angle_alpha   90.00
_cell.angle_beta   90.00
_cell.angle_gamma   90.00
#
_symmetry.space_group_name_H-M   'P 1'
#
loop_
_entity.id
_entity.type
_entity.pdbx_description
1 polymer ?
#
loop_
_entity_poly.entity_id
_entity_poly.type
_entity_poly.pdbx_seq_one_letter_code
_entity_poly.pdbx_strand_id
1 'polypeptide(L)'
;MSKEYSDINTQQLGTAPVYGGYPSRFEVKPDLPKGAGVKVEEVVKAILPRIPAPKPITQEQINQITSDAVSRATSAANSQLTNELNYVNRNVDSKVRQVREEAEALITDVKASVNKEIKTQIDAIPKVDGVSPEKLNQTVTKTVTDYFKANPIKSGVTQAEVQNVVAATVGNEIGKQVSAEVTRQINNGIAATGDAMVKRVVPQTGVDITTELQKAIDDKTIRVIELPAGEWELSNSINLNNMGGKVIKGQGEATILKMKQGTNKPGFMSYSYANLSNATFSDFQVDMNWSQGDSNVSGFQMTNASFITWNNVGVRNSGGNGFVLQGYVTKDKTTGNGTSDCRLIQCTVHRAGLVQNPVEKGASGFGILIKDESLRNQVINCVVREVSCGMGIGGTDSINDKFTGTARQGAPKDTLVSGNLVVMADNHDIAYEPCGFTEPCARTNVIGNILPVSKDNGISIGRQSVVANNVIGETWNHGVACSGPGTKISNNEIWNVGIENSTRLKDSPVAWAAVALEDPVGCIVIGNTYSQDKPEASCDHMIKVVIKKGTPISTVGGNQFTGNTAQAGTIKKQFMFNVNINPLMPDVVVSESETENLKKLVSEQKILDPLRWVDPTKRFVAPVTSWRTLTSAPSADWNSFFGKASDTIPFGLINPNNGPGTSRDTNHVNIVKKIRSFNKPVFGFVQTMTTITPEKQMRPKADIIADCKKYVEYYGVDGVYFDNFITGWPQNERPMVEIFQSIYNELKTAFGKGFTIVGNSASQTIESVLKACDIIVSFNGTATAYLAANVAPDHYKSQPPNRFIHIVHSVENEEQGRKALAKAESSNVATVLLSNQPYSGGAGLDNNLSSPLPVSWMIDMQADWSRRALYPAKIFSYSA
;
A
#
# COMPACT_ATOMS: atom_id res chain seq x y z
N MET A 1 -7.07 21.50 -56.54
CA MET A 1 -7.57 21.47 -57.94
C MET A 1 -9.06 21.12 -57.91
N SER A 2 -9.78 21.37 -59.00
CA SER A 2 -11.24 21.52 -59.07
C SER A 2 -12.03 20.25 -59.40
N LYS A 3 -13.33 20.26 -59.04
CA LYS A 3 -14.45 19.38 -59.50
C LYS A 3 -14.39 17.91 -59.01
N GLU A 4 -15.52 17.20 -58.84
CA GLU A 4 -16.90 17.43 -59.33
C GLU A 4 -18.00 16.96 -58.33
N TYR A 5 -19.28 17.15 -58.70
CA TYR A 5 -20.51 16.70 -58.00
C TYR A 5 -20.65 15.14 -58.01
N SER A 6 -21.59 14.43 -57.35
CA SER A 6 -23.02 14.71 -57.08
C SER A 6 -23.66 13.81 -55.98
N ASP A 7 -24.95 14.08 -55.72
CA ASP A 7 -26.00 13.16 -55.20
C ASP A 7 -26.11 12.84 -53.69
N ILE A 8 -26.89 13.70 -53.02
CA ILE A 8 -27.70 13.34 -51.84
C ILE A 8 -29.07 12.84 -52.33
N ASN A 9 -29.54 11.69 -51.83
CA ASN A 9 -30.96 11.37 -51.86
C ASN A 9 -31.39 10.49 -50.67
N THR A 10 -32.01 11.09 -49.67
CA THR A 10 -32.83 10.39 -48.67
C THR A 10 -34.05 11.23 -48.30
N GLN A 11 -35.17 10.98 -48.99
CA GLN A 11 -36.51 11.39 -48.55
C GLN A 11 -37.06 10.43 -47.48
N GLN A 12 -37.80 11.00 -46.51
CA GLN A 12 -38.76 10.31 -45.60
C GLN A 12 -38.13 9.32 -44.58
N LEU A 13 -38.57 9.15 -43.32
CA LEU A 13 -39.77 9.50 -42.53
C LEU A 13 -39.31 9.92 -41.10
N GLY A 14 -40.03 10.64 -40.22
CA GLY A 14 -41.35 11.28 -40.29
C GLY A 14 -41.71 12.04 -38.99
N THR A 15 -42.74 12.89 -39.08
CA THR A 15 -43.63 13.54 -38.07
C THR A 15 -43.66 13.00 -36.62
N ALA A 16 -43.97 13.73 -35.52
CA ALA A 16 -44.81 14.93 -35.28
C ALA A 16 -44.47 15.58 -33.87
N PRO A 17 -45.14 16.64 -33.30
CA PRO A 17 -46.37 17.33 -33.75
C PRO A 17 -46.43 18.89 -33.70
N VAL A 18 -47.07 19.43 -34.75
CA VAL A 18 -48.17 20.45 -34.81
C VAL A 18 -48.23 21.66 -33.86
N TYR A 19 -48.12 22.84 -34.49
CA TYR A 19 -49.05 24.01 -34.41
C TYR A 19 -49.11 24.68 -35.81
N GLY A 20 -50.18 25.34 -36.29
CA GLY A 20 -51.58 25.35 -35.81
C GLY A 20 -52.44 26.54 -36.32
N GLY A 21 -52.95 26.55 -37.57
CA GLY A 21 -53.95 27.56 -38.03
C GLY A 21 -54.07 27.80 -39.56
N TYR A 22 -55.29 27.64 -40.11
CA TYR A 22 -55.76 28.08 -41.46
C TYR A 22 -56.58 29.39 -41.32
N PRO A 23 -56.78 30.26 -42.36
CA PRO A 23 -57.57 29.99 -43.59
C PRO A 23 -57.11 30.79 -44.85
N SER A 24 -57.79 30.86 -46.02
CA SER A 24 -58.49 29.88 -46.87
C SER A 24 -58.69 30.45 -48.30
N ARG A 25 -58.67 29.58 -49.33
CA ARG A 25 -59.22 29.70 -50.73
C ARG A 25 -59.12 31.01 -51.54
N PHE A 26 -58.70 30.86 -52.81
CA PHE A 26 -59.59 31.03 -53.99
C PHE A 26 -59.06 30.23 -55.21
N GLU A 27 -59.95 29.66 -56.02
CA GLU A 27 -59.64 28.90 -57.26
C GLU A 27 -59.75 29.81 -58.51
N VAL A 28 -59.07 29.45 -59.62
CA VAL A 28 -59.69 29.31 -60.99
C VAL A 28 -58.98 28.18 -61.74
N LYS A 29 -59.67 27.58 -62.74
CA LYS A 29 -59.46 26.27 -63.37
C LYS A 29 -58.79 26.32 -64.78
N PRO A 30 -58.49 25.18 -65.43
CA PRO A 30 -57.53 25.07 -66.53
C PRO A 30 -58.15 25.01 -67.93
N ASP A 31 -57.32 25.23 -68.96
CA ASP A 31 -57.62 24.86 -70.35
C ASP A 31 -56.42 24.18 -71.04
N LEU A 32 -56.64 22.96 -71.54
CA LEU A 32 -55.74 22.22 -72.42
C LEU A 32 -56.54 21.79 -73.66
N PRO A 33 -56.16 22.23 -74.88
CA PRO A 33 -56.74 21.67 -76.10
C PRO A 33 -56.34 20.19 -76.25
N LYS A 34 -57.33 19.30 -76.39
CA LYS A 34 -57.11 17.91 -76.81
C LYS A 34 -57.12 17.82 -78.34
N GLY A 35 -56.01 17.41 -78.94
CA GLY A 35 -55.98 16.97 -80.34
C GLY A 35 -54.68 17.26 -81.08
N ALA A 36 -54.07 16.21 -81.66
CA ALA A 36 -53.00 16.23 -82.67
C ALA A 36 -51.74 17.08 -82.38
N GLY A 37 -50.64 16.38 -82.06
CA GLY A 37 -49.26 16.85 -81.85
C GLY A 37 -48.87 18.26 -82.33
N VAL A 38 -48.69 19.17 -81.37
CA VAL A 38 -47.98 20.45 -81.52
C VAL A 38 -46.57 20.31 -80.95
N LYS A 39 -45.55 20.73 -81.70
CA LYS A 39 -44.15 20.68 -81.24
C LYS A 39 -43.88 21.81 -80.24
N VAL A 40 -43.16 21.50 -79.16
CA VAL A 40 -42.82 22.44 -78.07
C VAL A 40 -42.15 23.73 -78.59
N GLU A 41 -41.40 23.65 -79.69
CA GLU A 41 -40.72 24.77 -80.35
C GLU A 41 -41.66 25.89 -80.83
N GLU A 42 -42.90 25.56 -81.23
CA GLU A 42 -43.89 26.55 -81.68
C GLU A 42 -44.52 27.29 -80.49
N VAL A 43 -44.75 26.59 -79.38
CA VAL A 43 -45.22 27.18 -78.11
C VAL A 43 -44.18 28.15 -77.55
N VAL A 44 -42.90 27.79 -77.59
CA VAL A 44 -41.80 28.65 -77.12
C VAL A 44 -41.68 29.92 -77.97
N LYS A 45 -41.82 29.83 -79.31
CA LYS A 45 -41.79 31.00 -80.20
C LYS A 45 -42.95 31.97 -79.98
N ALA A 46 -44.13 31.50 -79.56
CA ALA A 46 -45.29 32.35 -79.31
C ALA A 46 -45.22 33.13 -77.97
N ILE A 47 -44.48 32.63 -76.97
CA ILE A 47 -44.47 33.18 -75.61
C ILE A 47 -43.33 34.19 -75.39
N LEU A 48 -42.17 34.01 -76.02
CA LEU A 48 -40.97 34.82 -75.79
C LEU A 48 -41.19 36.36 -75.83
N PRO A 49 -41.98 36.94 -76.77
CA PRO A 49 -42.16 38.39 -76.84
C PRO A 49 -43.05 39.00 -75.73
N ARG A 50 -43.64 38.20 -74.84
CA ARG A 50 -44.65 38.65 -73.87
C ARG A 50 -44.22 38.60 -72.40
N ILE A 51 -42.97 38.22 -72.10
CA ILE A 51 -42.44 38.20 -70.74
C ILE A 51 -41.83 39.57 -70.42
N PRO A 52 -42.36 40.34 -69.43
CA PRO A 52 -41.71 41.56 -68.97
C PRO A 52 -40.35 41.23 -68.36
N ALA A 53 -39.30 41.96 -68.72
CA ALA A 53 -37.98 41.76 -68.15
C ALA A 53 -38.03 41.95 -66.62
N PRO A 54 -37.48 41.03 -65.81
CA PRO A 54 -37.44 41.19 -64.36
C PRO A 54 -36.59 42.43 -64.02
N LYS A 55 -37.12 43.30 -63.14
CA LYS A 55 -36.36 44.45 -62.65
C LYS A 55 -35.07 43.96 -61.95
N PRO A 56 -33.89 44.54 -62.25
CA PRO A 56 -32.68 44.19 -61.54
C PRO A 56 -32.84 44.44 -60.04
N ILE A 57 -32.43 43.48 -59.20
CA ILE A 57 -32.29 43.70 -57.76
C ILE A 57 -31.18 44.74 -57.58
N THR A 58 -31.44 45.81 -56.81
CA THR A 58 -30.45 46.87 -56.64
C THR A 58 -29.31 46.40 -55.73
N GLN A 59 -28.10 46.94 -55.94
CA GLN A 59 -26.94 46.62 -55.09
C GLN A 59 -27.22 46.90 -53.60
N GLU A 60 -28.05 47.91 -53.31
CA GLU A 60 -28.50 48.27 -51.97
C GLU A 60 -29.34 47.15 -51.33
N GLN A 61 -30.27 46.55 -52.07
CA GLN A 61 -31.06 45.40 -51.62
C GLN A 61 -30.18 44.15 -51.41
N ILE A 62 -29.18 43.92 -52.27
CA ILE A 62 -28.21 42.83 -52.09
C ILE A 62 -27.42 43.06 -50.78
N ASN A 63 -26.90 44.26 -50.57
CA ASN A 63 -26.15 44.62 -49.36
C ASN A 63 -27.00 44.47 -48.09
N GLN A 64 -28.28 44.86 -48.11
CA GLN A 64 -29.21 44.70 -47.01
C GLN A 64 -29.44 43.21 -46.68
N ILE A 65 -29.74 42.39 -47.69
CA ILE A 65 -29.94 40.94 -47.54
C ILE A 65 -28.68 40.26 -46.98
N THR A 66 -27.50 40.64 -47.47
CA THR A 66 -26.22 40.14 -46.97
C THR A 66 -25.97 40.55 -45.52
N SER A 67 -26.20 41.82 -45.16
CA SER A 67 -26.05 42.32 -43.79
C SER A 67 -26.97 41.58 -42.81
N ASP A 68 -28.24 41.41 -43.17
CA ASP A 68 -29.22 40.69 -42.35
C ASP A 68 -28.89 39.19 -42.20
N ALA A 69 -28.39 38.56 -43.27
CA ALA A 69 -27.94 37.17 -43.23
C ALA A 69 -26.70 37.01 -42.34
N VAL A 70 -25.72 37.91 -42.45
CA VAL A 70 -24.53 37.94 -41.58
C VAL A 70 -24.93 38.17 -40.13
N SER A 71 -25.79 39.15 -39.83
CA SER A 71 -26.24 39.41 -38.46
C SER A 71 -26.97 38.21 -37.85
N ARG A 72 -27.85 37.52 -38.60
CA ARG A 72 -28.51 36.29 -38.11
C ARG A 72 -27.52 35.16 -37.88
N ALA A 73 -26.56 34.95 -38.79
CA ALA A 73 -25.51 33.95 -38.63
C ALA A 73 -24.61 34.24 -37.41
N THR A 74 -24.21 35.50 -37.20
CA THR A 74 -23.42 35.94 -36.04
C THR A 74 -24.18 35.76 -34.73
N SER A 75 -25.46 36.12 -34.66
CA SER A 75 -26.27 35.91 -33.45
C SER A 75 -26.48 34.42 -33.13
N ALA A 76 -26.68 33.57 -34.15
CA ALA A 76 -26.77 32.12 -33.99
C ALA A 76 -25.44 31.53 -33.49
N ALA A 77 -24.31 31.91 -34.12
CA ALA A 77 -22.98 31.48 -33.71
C ALA A 77 -22.64 31.94 -32.28
N ASN A 78 -22.97 33.17 -31.90
CA ASN A 78 -22.73 33.68 -30.54
C ASN A 78 -23.61 32.98 -29.49
N SER A 79 -24.85 32.64 -29.81
CA SER A 79 -25.72 31.83 -28.94
C SER A 79 -25.19 30.41 -28.77
N GLN A 80 -24.72 29.80 -29.87
CA GLN A 80 -24.11 28.47 -29.85
C GLN A 80 -22.80 28.47 -29.05
N LEU A 81 -21.93 29.45 -29.27
CA LEU A 81 -20.68 29.64 -28.51
C LEU A 81 -20.94 29.90 -27.02
N THR A 82 -22.00 30.64 -26.68
CA THR A 82 -22.39 30.88 -25.27
C THR A 82 -22.90 29.60 -24.62
N ASN A 83 -23.64 28.76 -25.35
CA ASN A 83 -24.10 27.46 -24.86
C ASN A 83 -22.96 26.46 -24.71
N GLU A 84 -22.02 26.42 -25.66
CA GLU A 84 -20.75 25.68 -25.58
C GLU A 84 -19.94 26.13 -24.35
N LEU A 85 -19.74 27.44 -24.16
CA LEU A 85 -19.00 27.99 -23.03
C LEU A 85 -19.67 27.67 -21.69
N ASN A 86 -21.00 27.76 -21.61
CA ASN A 86 -21.77 27.36 -20.41
C ASN A 86 -21.81 25.84 -20.20
N TYR A 87 -21.64 25.02 -21.25
CA TYR A 87 -21.46 23.57 -21.13
C TYR A 87 -20.06 23.24 -20.61
N VAL A 88 -19.01 23.85 -21.21
CA VAL A 88 -17.62 23.73 -20.76
C VAL A 88 -17.47 24.18 -19.31
N ASN A 89 -17.98 25.36 -18.93
CA ASN A 89 -17.89 25.86 -17.55
C ASN A 89 -18.57 24.92 -16.54
N ARG A 90 -19.79 24.41 -16.84
CA ARG A 90 -20.47 23.43 -15.97
C ARG A 90 -19.70 22.11 -15.87
N ASN A 91 -19.08 21.65 -16.96
CA ASN A 91 -18.24 20.45 -16.95
C ASN A 91 -16.92 20.68 -16.18
N VAL A 92 -16.31 21.87 -16.28
CA VAL A 92 -15.13 22.26 -15.51
C VAL A 92 -15.47 22.35 -14.01
N ASP A 93 -16.56 23.00 -13.63
CA ASP A 93 -17.03 23.07 -12.23
C ASP A 93 -17.34 21.66 -11.69
N SER A 94 -18.01 20.83 -12.48
CA SER A 94 -18.24 19.41 -12.16
C SER A 94 -16.94 18.64 -11.99
N LYS A 95 -15.92 18.91 -12.81
CA LYS A 95 -14.61 18.23 -12.74
C LYS A 95 -13.77 18.72 -11.57
N VAL A 96 -13.77 20.02 -11.27
CA VAL A 96 -13.14 20.62 -10.08
C VAL A 96 -13.79 20.07 -8.81
N ARG A 97 -15.12 19.94 -8.80
CA ARG A 97 -15.84 19.32 -7.69
C ARG A 97 -15.51 17.82 -7.56
N GLN A 98 -15.48 17.07 -8.66
CA GLN A 98 -15.07 15.66 -8.66
C GLN A 98 -13.64 15.50 -8.12
N VAL A 99 -12.68 16.30 -8.61
CA VAL A 99 -11.28 16.26 -8.16
C VAL A 99 -11.16 16.64 -6.68
N ARG A 100 -12.00 17.55 -6.17
CA ARG A 100 -12.07 17.89 -4.74
C ARG A 100 -12.64 16.74 -3.91
N GLU A 101 -13.73 16.10 -4.34
CA GLU A 101 -14.33 14.96 -3.66
C GLU A 101 -13.40 13.72 -3.70
N GLU A 102 -12.67 13.52 -4.79
CA GLU A 102 -11.61 12.51 -4.93
C GLU A 102 -10.39 12.82 -4.05
N ALA A 103 -9.98 14.08 -3.94
CA ALA A 103 -8.92 14.50 -3.01
C ALA A 103 -9.34 14.35 -1.54
N GLU A 104 -10.58 14.69 -1.18
CA GLU A 104 -11.11 14.51 0.18
C GLU A 104 -11.28 13.01 0.53
N ALA A 105 -11.64 12.17 -0.44
CA ALA A 105 -11.63 10.70 -0.29
C ALA A 105 -10.20 10.14 -0.13
N LEU A 106 -9.25 10.56 -0.98
CA LEU A 106 -7.84 10.18 -0.87
C LEU A 106 -7.24 10.61 0.46
N ILE A 107 -7.53 11.84 0.93
CA ILE A 107 -7.15 12.32 2.27
C ILE A 107 -7.71 11.42 3.38
N THR A 108 -8.92 10.87 3.20
CA THR A 108 -9.57 9.99 4.18
C THR A 108 -8.94 8.59 4.19
N ASP A 109 -8.69 7.99 3.02
CA ASP A 109 -8.03 6.69 2.89
C ASP A 109 -6.56 6.75 3.30
N VAL A 110 -5.85 7.83 2.93
CA VAL A 110 -4.49 8.09 3.41
C VAL A 110 -4.49 8.20 4.93
N LYS A 111 -5.39 8.98 5.56
CA LYS A 111 -5.52 9.03 7.03
C LYS A 111 -5.76 7.65 7.63
N ALA A 112 -6.62 6.82 7.04
CA ALA A 112 -6.88 5.46 7.54
C ALA A 112 -5.66 4.53 7.44
N SER A 113 -4.96 4.54 6.29
CA SER A 113 -3.73 3.75 6.06
C SER A 113 -2.58 4.21 6.96
N VAL A 114 -2.38 5.53 7.06
CA VAL A 114 -1.42 6.19 7.95
C VAL A 114 -1.70 5.80 9.40
N ASN A 115 -2.94 5.95 9.88
CA ASN A 115 -3.31 5.60 11.27
C ASN A 115 -3.14 4.11 11.57
N LYS A 116 -3.28 3.21 10.59
CA LYS A 116 -3.04 1.78 10.74
C LYS A 116 -1.55 1.44 10.88
N GLU A 117 -0.70 2.07 10.08
CA GLU A 117 0.76 1.88 10.15
C GLU A 117 1.34 2.53 11.42
N ILE A 118 0.93 3.76 11.74
CA ILE A 118 1.20 4.43 13.02
C ILE A 118 0.82 3.51 14.18
N LYS A 119 -0.39 2.95 14.17
CA LYS A 119 -0.83 2.05 15.24
C LYS A 119 0.04 0.80 15.33
N THR A 120 0.41 0.20 14.20
CA THR A 120 1.27 -1.00 14.16
C THR A 120 2.67 -0.70 14.71
N GLN A 121 3.23 0.46 14.39
CA GLN A 121 4.53 0.89 14.92
C GLN A 121 4.44 1.26 16.41
N ILE A 122 3.39 1.95 16.85
CA ILE A 122 3.11 2.26 18.26
C ILE A 122 2.94 0.98 19.10
N ASP A 123 2.17 0.01 18.61
CA ASP A 123 1.90 -1.25 19.30
C ASP A 123 3.18 -2.13 19.39
N ALA A 124 4.21 -1.83 18.59
CA ALA A 124 5.54 -2.42 18.65
C ALA A 124 6.57 -1.65 19.53
N ILE A 125 6.24 -0.44 20.02
CA ILE A 125 7.11 0.30 20.95
C ILE A 125 7.02 -0.34 22.35
N PRO A 126 8.15 -0.67 23.00
CA PRO A 126 8.12 -1.20 24.37
C PRO A 126 7.54 -0.18 25.35
N LYS A 127 6.46 -0.58 26.03
CA LYS A 127 5.60 0.26 26.88
C LYS A 127 6.39 1.22 27.79
N VAL A 128 5.94 2.48 27.83
CA VAL A 128 6.41 3.55 28.70
C VAL A 128 5.21 4.02 29.53
N ASP A 129 5.30 3.97 30.86
CA ASP A 129 4.14 4.08 31.77
C ASP A 129 3.56 5.50 31.84
N GLY A 130 2.66 5.83 30.90
CA GLY A 130 2.08 7.16 30.72
C GLY A 130 2.02 7.60 29.26
N VAL A 131 2.74 6.90 28.38
CA VAL A 131 2.60 6.99 26.92
C VAL A 131 1.62 5.91 26.46
N SER A 132 0.31 6.19 26.49
CA SER A 132 -0.68 5.25 25.94
C SER A 132 -0.71 5.31 24.40
N PRO A 133 -1.09 4.21 23.70
CA PRO A 133 -1.29 4.23 22.26
C PRO A 133 -2.28 5.32 21.80
N GLU A 134 -3.33 5.58 22.57
CA GLU A 134 -4.33 6.63 22.30
C GLU A 134 -3.70 8.03 22.36
N LYS A 135 -2.84 8.30 23.34
CA LYS A 135 -2.21 9.63 23.53
C LYS A 135 -1.13 9.91 22.48
N LEU A 136 -0.34 8.88 22.11
CA LEU A 136 0.54 8.93 20.94
C LEU A 136 -0.28 9.19 19.68
N ASN A 137 -1.32 8.40 19.44
CA ASN A 137 -2.14 8.48 18.22
C ASN A 137 -2.86 9.85 18.10
N GLN A 138 -3.36 10.42 19.20
CA GLN A 138 -3.90 11.79 19.23
C GLN A 138 -2.86 12.85 18.86
N THR A 139 -1.66 12.76 19.45
CA THR A 139 -0.58 13.73 19.24
C THR A 139 -0.02 13.64 17.82
N VAL A 140 0.17 12.42 17.33
CA VAL A 140 0.53 12.14 15.94
C VAL A 140 -0.56 12.65 14.99
N THR A 141 -1.83 12.33 15.23
CA THR A 141 -2.96 12.82 14.41
C THR A 141 -2.98 14.34 14.36
N LYS A 142 -2.74 15.03 15.48
CA LYS A 142 -2.64 16.50 15.54
C LYS A 142 -1.44 17.01 14.74
N THR A 143 -0.25 16.43 14.92
CA THR A 143 0.99 16.89 14.27
C THR A 143 0.94 16.67 12.77
N VAL A 144 0.42 15.52 12.31
CA VAL A 144 0.14 15.25 10.89
C VAL A 144 -0.89 16.23 10.34
N THR A 145 -1.96 16.52 11.10
CA THR A 145 -2.98 17.50 10.70
C THR A 145 -2.42 18.92 10.59
N ASP A 146 -1.59 19.36 11.55
CA ASP A 146 -0.99 20.69 11.55
C ASP A 146 0.11 20.82 10.49
N TYR A 147 0.86 19.74 10.22
CA TYR A 147 1.77 19.65 9.08
C TYR A 147 1.04 19.87 7.75
N PHE A 148 -0.08 19.18 7.50
CA PHE A 148 -0.83 19.35 6.24
C PHE A 148 -1.59 20.69 6.14
N LYS A 149 -1.87 21.37 7.25
CA LYS A 149 -2.33 22.77 7.22
C LYS A 149 -1.21 23.72 6.77
N ALA A 150 0.01 23.51 7.25
CA ALA A 150 1.18 24.32 6.89
C ALA A 150 1.69 24.00 5.47
N ASN A 151 1.56 22.74 5.04
CA ASN A 151 2.01 22.21 3.76
C ASN A 151 0.81 21.58 3.01
N PRO A 152 -0.10 22.40 2.43
CA PRO A 152 -1.25 21.88 1.70
C PRO A 152 -0.79 21.05 0.49
N ILE A 153 -1.35 19.84 0.38
CA ILE A 153 -1.05 18.88 -0.68
C ILE A 153 -1.38 19.50 -2.04
N LYS A 154 -0.36 19.68 -2.88
CA LYS A 154 -0.48 20.23 -4.24
C LYS A 154 -0.88 19.13 -5.24
N SER A 155 -1.44 19.51 -6.38
CA SER A 155 -1.74 18.56 -7.46
C SER A 155 -0.46 17.88 -7.93
N GLY A 156 -0.48 16.54 -8.07
CA GLY A 156 0.68 15.75 -8.49
C GLY A 156 1.47 15.11 -7.34
N VAL A 157 1.23 15.51 -6.08
CA VAL A 157 1.83 14.83 -4.92
C VAL A 157 1.22 13.43 -4.78
N THR A 158 2.08 12.42 -4.76
CA THR A 158 1.73 10.99 -4.73
C THR A 158 1.44 10.48 -3.33
N GLN A 159 0.69 9.38 -3.23
CA GLN A 159 0.44 8.70 -1.95
C GLN A 159 1.73 8.31 -1.21
N ALA A 160 2.80 7.98 -1.95
CA ALA A 160 4.11 7.69 -1.38
C ALA A 160 4.73 8.92 -0.72
N GLU A 161 4.89 10.04 -1.44
CA GLU A 161 5.45 11.28 -0.87
C GLU A 161 4.72 11.74 0.41
N VAL A 162 3.38 11.60 0.42
CA VAL A 162 2.56 11.87 1.61
C VAL A 162 2.87 10.91 2.76
N GLN A 163 3.11 9.62 2.49
CA GLN A 163 3.54 8.63 3.47
C GLN A 163 4.97 8.88 3.97
N ASN A 164 5.92 9.29 3.11
CA ASN A 164 7.31 9.61 3.48
C ASN A 164 7.33 10.73 4.54
N VAL A 165 6.67 11.84 4.20
CA VAL A 165 6.56 13.04 5.02
C VAL A 165 5.86 12.76 6.34
N VAL A 166 4.77 11.99 6.31
CA VAL A 166 4.05 11.58 7.52
C VAL A 166 4.93 10.72 8.41
N ALA A 167 5.57 9.68 7.89
CA ALA A 167 6.30 8.75 8.74
C ALA A 167 7.63 9.33 9.27
N ALA A 168 8.26 10.28 8.56
CA ALA A 168 9.33 11.12 9.12
C ALA A 168 8.82 12.04 10.25
N THR A 169 7.65 12.66 10.06
CA THR A 169 7.02 13.53 11.08
C THR A 169 6.61 12.71 12.32
N VAL A 170 6.07 11.51 12.11
CA VAL A 170 5.69 10.54 13.14
C VAL A 170 6.91 10.08 13.93
N GLY A 171 7.97 9.59 13.28
CA GLY A 171 9.16 9.09 13.97
C GLY A 171 9.81 10.14 14.88
N ASN A 172 9.92 11.38 14.37
CA ASN A 172 10.43 12.52 15.14
C ASN A 172 9.50 12.92 16.30
N GLU A 173 8.18 12.95 16.09
CA GLU A 173 7.23 13.33 17.15
C GLU A 173 7.08 12.24 18.21
N ILE A 174 7.04 10.97 17.83
CA ILE A 174 7.11 9.82 18.76
C ILE A 174 8.38 9.93 19.61
N GLY A 175 9.54 10.16 18.98
CA GLY A 175 10.80 10.35 19.70
C GLY A 175 10.71 11.48 20.72
N LYS A 176 10.19 12.65 20.34
CA LYS A 176 10.01 13.80 21.26
C LYS A 176 9.04 13.49 22.40
N GLN A 177 7.89 12.88 22.13
CA GLN A 177 6.88 12.57 23.14
C GLN A 177 7.38 11.51 24.13
N VAL A 178 8.06 10.46 23.64
CA VAL A 178 8.73 9.47 24.50
C VAL A 178 9.81 10.14 25.34
N SER A 179 10.63 11.02 24.76
CA SER A 179 11.69 11.74 25.50
C SER A 179 11.11 12.64 26.61
N ALA A 180 10.08 13.41 26.29
CA ALA A 180 9.41 14.31 27.23
C ALA A 180 8.71 13.56 28.35
N GLU A 181 8.03 12.44 28.03
CA GLU A 181 7.30 11.64 29.01
C GLU A 181 8.24 10.80 29.89
N VAL A 182 9.33 10.25 29.35
CA VAL A 182 10.40 9.63 30.18
C VAL A 182 11.05 10.67 31.09
N THR A 183 11.40 11.85 30.58
CA THR A 183 11.92 12.96 31.39
C THR A 183 10.94 13.36 32.50
N ARG A 184 9.63 13.40 32.20
CA ARG A 184 8.57 13.66 33.19
C ARG A 184 8.49 12.56 34.25
N GLN A 185 8.57 11.29 33.87
CA GLN A 185 8.55 10.16 34.79
C GLN A 185 9.76 10.15 35.72
N ILE A 186 10.96 10.39 35.17
CA ILE A 186 12.20 10.52 35.96
C ILE A 186 12.06 11.65 36.98
N ASN A 187 11.64 12.84 36.54
CA ASN A 187 11.47 13.99 37.44
C ASN A 187 10.37 13.77 38.49
N ASN A 188 9.27 13.10 38.13
CA ASN A 188 8.21 12.74 39.09
C ASN A 188 8.68 11.69 40.11
N GLY A 189 9.42 10.67 39.67
CA GLY A 189 9.98 9.65 40.56
C GLY A 189 10.99 10.23 41.53
N ILE A 190 11.82 11.18 41.08
CA ILE A 190 12.70 11.97 41.93
C ILE A 190 11.89 12.81 42.92
N ALA A 191 10.89 13.58 42.45
CA ALA A 191 10.08 14.43 43.32
C ALA A 191 9.20 13.66 44.33
N ALA A 192 8.86 12.40 44.03
CA ALA A 192 8.17 11.49 44.94
C ALA A 192 9.13 10.73 45.89
N THR A 193 10.45 10.83 45.69
CA THR A 193 11.44 10.24 46.58
C THR A 193 11.62 11.15 47.80
N GLY A 194 11.39 10.63 49.01
CA GLY A 194 11.57 11.41 50.23
C GLY A 194 13.04 11.78 50.48
N ASP A 195 13.29 12.98 51.01
CA ASP A 195 14.62 13.60 51.16
C ASP A 195 15.69 12.68 51.74
N ALA A 196 15.35 11.83 52.71
CA ALA A 196 16.27 10.88 53.34
C ALA A 196 16.86 9.82 52.38
N MET A 197 16.26 9.64 51.19
CA MET A 197 16.70 8.72 50.15
C MET A 197 17.42 9.45 48.99
N VAL A 198 17.63 10.77 49.12
CA VAL A 198 18.34 11.62 48.15
C VAL A 198 19.74 11.93 48.67
N LYS A 199 20.76 11.62 47.87
CA LYS A 199 22.16 11.95 48.19
C LYS A 199 22.71 12.95 47.19
N ARG A 200 22.92 14.19 47.63
CA ARG A 200 23.80 15.11 46.91
C ARG A 200 25.25 14.71 47.12
N VAL A 201 25.97 14.45 46.03
CA VAL A 201 27.38 14.09 46.05
C VAL A 201 28.20 15.37 46.05
N VAL A 202 29.21 15.45 46.92
CA VAL A 202 30.17 16.55 46.99
C VAL A 202 31.53 15.91 47.29
N PRO A 203 32.60 16.20 46.52
CA PRO A 203 33.95 15.74 46.85
C PRO A 203 34.37 16.14 48.27
N GLN A 204 35.08 15.26 48.98
CA GLN A 204 35.62 15.61 50.31
C GLN A 204 36.77 16.61 50.22
N THR A 205 37.59 16.51 49.16
CA THR A 205 38.75 17.37 48.89
C THR A 205 39.04 17.41 47.39
N GLY A 206 39.39 18.59 46.86
CA GLY A 206 39.74 18.74 45.44
C GLY A 206 38.54 18.56 44.50
N VAL A 207 38.82 18.03 43.30
CA VAL A 207 37.81 17.83 42.22
C VAL A 207 37.46 16.36 41.96
N ASP A 208 38.12 15.41 42.63
CA ASP A 208 37.84 13.97 42.45
C ASP A 208 36.55 13.56 43.19
N ILE A 209 35.55 13.12 42.42
CA ILE A 209 34.24 12.72 42.92
C ILE A 209 34.06 11.19 43.03
N THR A 210 35.02 10.39 42.54
CA THR A 210 34.90 8.93 42.41
C THR A 210 34.47 8.26 43.71
N THR A 211 35.14 8.55 44.83
CA THR A 211 34.86 7.88 46.11
C THR A 211 33.47 8.21 46.67
N GLU A 212 33.04 9.47 46.59
CA GLU A 212 31.74 9.89 47.16
C GLU A 212 30.58 9.48 46.25
N LEU A 213 30.77 9.45 44.93
CA LEU A 213 29.81 8.89 43.99
C LEU A 213 29.65 7.37 44.20
N GLN A 214 30.76 6.62 44.34
CA GLN A 214 30.69 5.18 44.59
C GLN A 214 29.99 4.86 45.92
N LYS A 215 30.28 5.60 46.99
CA LYS A 215 29.55 5.48 48.28
C LYS A 215 28.03 5.68 48.12
N ALA A 216 27.59 6.68 47.36
CA ALA A 216 26.17 6.93 47.11
C ALA A 216 25.48 5.81 46.30
N ILE A 217 26.22 5.17 45.39
CA ILE A 217 25.78 4.01 44.62
C ILE A 217 25.65 2.78 45.52
N ASP A 218 26.61 2.53 46.40
CA ASP A 218 26.62 1.33 47.26
C ASP A 218 25.67 1.44 48.47
N ASP A 219 25.28 2.65 48.88
CA ASP A 219 24.32 2.86 49.98
C ASP A 219 22.90 2.40 49.61
N LYS A 220 22.43 1.33 50.25
CA LYS A 220 21.12 0.71 49.99
C LYS A 220 19.91 1.58 50.39
N THR A 221 20.12 2.64 51.18
CA THR A 221 19.04 3.58 51.57
C THR A 221 18.75 4.60 50.47
N ILE A 222 19.75 4.97 49.66
CA ILE A 222 19.66 5.99 48.62
C ILE A 222 18.96 5.46 47.37
N ARG A 223 18.14 6.31 46.74
CA ARG A 223 17.47 6.08 45.44
C ARG A 223 17.78 7.15 44.41
N VAL A 224 18.01 8.39 44.83
CA VAL A 224 18.41 9.49 43.93
C VAL A 224 19.79 9.99 44.34
N ILE A 225 20.68 10.10 43.36
CA ILE A 225 22.04 10.59 43.52
C ILE A 225 22.16 11.87 42.68
N GLU A 226 22.24 13.02 43.34
CA GLU A 226 22.41 14.32 42.67
C GLU A 226 23.90 14.64 42.50
N LEU A 227 24.32 14.86 41.27
CA LEU A 227 25.64 15.37 40.91
C LEU A 227 25.63 16.90 40.87
N PRO A 228 26.70 17.57 41.35
CA PRO A 228 26.82 19.02 41.30
C PRO A 228 27.21 19.50 39.90
N ALA A 229 26.91 20.77 39.59
CA ALA A 229 27.48 21.45 38.43
C ALA A 229 28.99 21.68 38.64
N GLY A 230 29.78 21.56 37.57
CA GLY A 230 31.24 21.61 37.57
C GLY A 230 31.87 20.53 36.68
N GLU A 231 33.18 20.64 36.46
CA GLU A 231 34.01 19.55 35.92
C GLU A 231 34.66 18.81 37.09
N TRP A 232 34.36 17.52 37.21
CA TRP A 232 34.78 16.66 38.32
C TRP A 232 35.60 15.49 37.81
N GLU A 233 36.73 15.20 38.45
CA GLU A 233 37.60 14.11 38.04
C GLU A 233 37.01 12.75 38.50
N LEU A 234 37.16 11.74 37.64
CA LEU A 234 37.01 10.34 37.97
C LEU A 234 38.39 9.66 37.94
N SER A 235 38.96 9.40 39.12
CA SER A 235 40.26 8.72 39.25
C SER A 235 40.19 7.22 38.97
N ASN A 236 39.00 6.62 39.04
CA ASN A 236 38.74 5.22 38.74
C ASN A 236 37.32 5.04 38.14
N SER A 237 37.08 3.90 37.49
CA SER A 237 35.75 3.51 37.01
C SER A 237 34.71 3.52 38.13
N ILE A 238 33.51 4.00 37.80
CA ILE A 238 32.33 3.86 38.64
C ILE A 238 31.71 2.47 38.43
N ASN A 239 31.58 1.71 39.51
CA ASN A 239 30.98 0.38 39.50
C ASN A 239 29.47 0.48 39.75
N LEU A 240 28.70 0.08 38.75
CA LEU A 240 27.24 0.22 38.70
C LEU A 240 26.48 -1.00 39.22
N ASN A 241 27.15 -2.01 39.77
CA ASN A 241 26.50 -3.25 40.22
C ASN A 241 25.34 -3.01 41.23
N ASN A 242 25.42 -1.95 42.04
CA ASN A 242 24.40 -1.58 43.04
C ASN A 242 23.41 -0.49 42.59
N MET A 243 23.36 -0.15 41.29
CA MET A 243 22.45 0.90 40.76
C MET A 243 21.00 0.47 40.54
N GLY A 244 20.63 -0.77 40.87
CA GLY A 244 19.27 -1.26 40.65
C GLY A 244 18.21 -0.47 41.43
N GLY A 245 17.22 0.07 40.72
CA GLY A 245 16.18 0.92 41.28
C GLY A 245 16.63 2.33 41.65
N LYS A 246 17.76 2.82 41.10
CA LYS A 246 18.33 4.14 41.40
C LYS A 246 18.38 5.07 40.18
N VAL A 247 18.45 6.38 40.47
CA VAL A 247 18.70 7.46 39.51
C VAL A 247 20.00 8.19 39.88
N ILE A 248 20.92 8.36 38.93
CA ILE A 248 21.97 9.39 38.99
C ILE A 248 21.51 10.55 38.11
N LYS A 249 21.46 11.76 38.66
CA LYS A 249 21.04 12.98 37.96
C LYS A 249 22.05 14.11 38.14
N GLY A 250 22.48 14.76 37.06
CA GLY A 250 23.28 15.98 37.10
C GLY A 250 22.50 17.25 36.74
N GLN A 251 23.24 18.28 36.29
CA GLN A 251 22.74 19.59 35.91
C GLN A 251 22.84 19.84 34.38
N GLY A 252 22.69 18.78 33.58
CA GLY A 252 22.83 18.79 32.13
C GLY A 252 24.30 18.93 31.71
N GLU A 253 24.54 19.70 30.65
CA GLU A 253 25.89 20.07 30.17
C GLU A 253 26.76 20.75 31.26
N ALA A 254 26.14 21.28 32.32
CA ALA A 254 26.87 21.89 33.43
C ALA A 254 27.51 20.87 34.40
N THR A 255 27.19 19.58 34.33
CA THR A 255 27.86 18.52 35.10
C THR A 255 28.72 17.69 34.15
N ILE A 256 30.04 17.77 34.30
CA ILE A 256 31.01 17.00 33.51
C ILE A 256 31.78 16.08 34.45
N LEU A 257 31.74 14.77 34.19
CA LEU A 257 32.54 13.75 34.86
C LEU A 257 33.68 13.35 33.94
N LYS A 258 34.91 13.72 34.30
CA LYS A 258 36.09 13.62 33.44
C LYS A 258 37.05 12.56 33.94
N MET A 259 37.34 11.57 33.12
CA MET A 259 38.32 10.54 33.46
C MET A 259 39.72 11.14 33.64
N LYS A 260 40.38 10.73 34.71
CA LYS A 260 41.81 10.97 34.90
C LYS A 260 42.59 10.25 33.80
N GLN A 261 43.58 10.92 33.22
CA GLN A 261 44.47 10.31 32.22
C GLN A 261 45.24 9.13 32.83
N GLY A 262 45.50 8.10 32.01
CA GLY A 262 46.19 6.89 32.43
C GLY A 262 45.36 5.89 33.26
N THR A 263 44.11 6.20 33.64
CA THR A 263 43.24 5.24 34.36
C THR A 263 42.97 3.96 33.58
N ASN A 264 42.97 4.02 32.23
CA ASN A 264 42.89 2.86 31.32
C ASN A 264 41.71 1.91 31.60
N LYS A 265 40.54 2.44 31.96
CA LYS A 265 39.31 1.68 32.23
C LYS A 265 38.07 2.43 31.73
N PRO A 266 36.90 1.76 31.57
CA PRO A 266 35.65 2.44 31.27
C PRO A 266 35.28 3.49 32.32
N GLY A 267 34.56 4.53 31.95
CA GLY A 267 34.09 5.53 32.93
C GLY A 267 33.06 4.94 33.89
N PHE A 268 32.10 4.23 33.32
CA PHE A 268 30.99 3.58 34.01
C PHE A 268 30.86 2.13 33.56
N MET A 269 30.80 1.18 34.50
CA MET A 269 30.67 -0.24 34.14
C MET A 269 29.76 -1.06 35.06
N SER A 270 29.01 -1.99 34.48
CA SER A 270 28.38 -3.10 35.19
C SER A 270 29.02 -4.43 34.81
N TYR A 271 29.13 -5.34 35.79
CA TYR A 271 29.65 -6.68 35.59
C TYR A 271 28.54 -7.68 35.29
N SER A 272 28.88 -8.70 34.49
CA SER A 272 27.96 -9.76 34.05
C SER A 272 27.27 -10.54 35.19
N TYR A 273 27.92 -10.67 36.34
CA TYR A 273 27.39 -11.35 37.52
C TYR A 273 26.46 -10.47 38.37
N ALA A 274 26.38 -9.16 38.09
CA ALA A 274 25.55 -8.24 38.85
C ALA A 274 24.06 -8.30 38.45
N ASN A 275 23.75 -8.76 37.23
CA ASN A 275 22.40 -8.79 36.67
C ASN A 275 21.65 -7.45 36.87
N LEU A 276 22.37 -6.34 36.64
CA LEU A 276 21.89 -4.99 36.92
C LEU A 276 20.59 -4.73 36.14
N SER A 277 19.54 -4.32 36.85
CA SER A 277 18.27 -3.95 36.22
C SER A 277 17.67 -2.68 36.80
N ASN A 278 16.89 -1.95 35.98
CA ASN A 278 16.11 -0.79 36.41
C ASN A 278 16.96 0.37 36.97
N ALA A 279 17.99 0.80 36.24
CA ALA A 279 18.82 1.95 36.60
C ALA A 279 18.61 3.13 35.64
N THR A 280 18.67 4.36 36.14
CA THR A 280 18.53 5.58 35.33
C THR A 280 19.72 6.51 35.49
N PHE A 281 20.15 7.10 34.39
CA PHE A 281 21.16 8.16 34.30
C PHE A 281 20.54 9.36 33.57
N SER A 282 20.59 10.56 34.15
CA SER A 282 19.98 11.75 33.56
C SER A 282 20.88 12.99 33.68
N ASP A 283 20.96 13.78 32.61
CA ASP A 283 21.46 15.16 32.66
C ASP A 283 22.92 15.31 33.14
N PHE A 284 23.88 14.60 32.53
CA PHE A 284 25.32 14.85 32.75
C PHE A 284 26.20 14.38 31.58
N GLN A 285 27.43 14.87 31.52
CA GLN A 285 28.43 14.52 30.51
C GLN A 285 29.52 13.62 31.11
N VAL A 286 30.05 12.70 30.30
CA VAL A 286 31.23 11.88 30.62
C VAL A 286 32.34 12.19 29.62
N ASP A 287 33.41 12.83 30.06
CA ASP A 287 34.60 13.07 29.24
C ASP A 287 35.63 11.98 29.52
N MET A 288 35.80 11.07 28.56
CA MET A 288 36.78 9.99 28.68
C MET A 288 38.23 10.48 28.51
N ASN A 289 38.43 11.75 28.12
CA ASN A 289 39.71 12.48 28.17
C ASN A 289 40.88 11.76 27.47
N TRP A 290 40.56 10.94 26.46
CA TRP A 290 41.52 10.10 25.75
C TRP A 290 42.59 10.91 25.02
N SER A 291 43.83 10.46 25.13
CA SER A 291 44.99 10.94 24.40
C SER A 291 45.64 9.81 23.59
N GLN A 292 46.42 10.17 22.57
CA GLN A 292 47.09 9.18 21.71
C GLN A 292 48.00 8.26 22.55
N GLY A 293 47.67 6.97 22.58
CA GLY A 293 48.37 5.95 23.38
C GLY A 293 47.54 5.40 24.55
N ASP A 294 46.44 6.05 24.94
CA ASP A 294 45.51 5.53 25.94
C ASP A 294 44.72 4.31 25.42
N SER A 295 44.33 3.43 26.34
CA SER A 295 43.63 2.17 26.01
C SER A 295 42.31 2.36 25.28
N ASN A 296 41.94 1.34 24.50
CA ASN A 296 40.61 1.20 23.92
C ASN A 296 39.58 0.86 25.02
N VAL A 297 38.98 1.88 25.62
CA VAL A 297 37.98 1.78 26.70
C VAL A 297 36.77 2.65 26.42
N SER A 298 35.59 2.22 26.89
CA SER A 298 34.30 2.84 26.56
C SER A 298 33.81 3.81 27.65
N GLY A 299 32.94 4.76 27.31
CA GLY A 299 32.28 5.64 28.30
C GLY A 299 31.42 4.87 29.28
N PHE A 300 30.36 4.24 28.75
CA PHE A 300 29.51 3.30 29.48
C PHE A 300 29.67 1.87 28.94
N GLN A 301 29.91 0.92 29.83
CA GLN A 301 29.98 -0.52 29.52
C GLN A 301 28.96 -1.30 30.35
N MET A 302 27.83 -1.66 29.73
CA MET A 302 26.81 -2.52 30.35
C MET A 302 26.96 -3.96 29.91
N THR A 303 27.02 -4.88 30.88
CA THR A 303 27.17 -6.32 30.61
C THR A 303 26.06 -7.09 31.32
N ASN A 304 25.25 -7.85 30.56
CA ASN A 304 24.07 -8.59 31.06
C ASN A 304 23.08 -7.72 31.86
N ALA A 305 22.91 -6.45 31.49
CA ALA A 305 22.00 -5.54 32.17
C ALA A 305 20.62 -5.51 31.51
N SER A 306 19.60 -4.99 32.20
CA SER A 306 18.28 -4.78 31.60
C SER A 306 17.55 -3.54 32.11
N PHE A 307 16.62 -2.99 31.31
CA PHE A 307 15.80 -1.84 31.69
C PHE A 307 16.64 -0.62 32.15
N ILE A 308 17.79 -0.40 31.51
CA ILE A 308 18.67 0.74 31.80
C ILE A 308 18.25 1.93 30.93
N THR A 309 18.08 3.10 31.54
CA THR A 309 17.70 4.33 30.83
C THR A 309 18.79 5.39 30.96
N TRP A 310 19.29 5.88 29.83
CA TRP A 310 20.07 7.11 29.75
C TRP A 310 19.22 8.19 29.07
N ASN A 311 19.09 9.34 29.72
CA ASN A 311 18.27 10.45 29.26
C ASN A 311 19.10 11.74 29.30
N ASN A 312 19.37 12.37 28.16
CA ASN A 312 20.22 13.58 28.12
C ASN A 312 21.60 13.35 28.79
N VAL A 313 22.22 12.19 28.53
CA VAL A 313 23.57 11.85 29.00
C VAL A 313 24.53 11.87 27.82
N GLY A 314 25.66 12.54 27.98
CA GLY A 314 26.68 12.64 26.95
C GLY A 314 27.94 11.84 27.24
N VAL A 315 28.62 11.39 26.19
CA VAL A 315 29.97 10.80 26.25
C VAL A 315 30.87 11.48 25.23
N ARG A 316 32.07 11.91 25.62
CA ARG A 316 33.05 12.48 24.70
C ARG A 316 34.47 11.93 24.85
N ASN A 317 35.26 12.03 23.78
CA ASN A 317 36.68 11.67 23.71
C ASN A 317 36.99 10.23 24.18
N SER A 318 36.26 9.25 23.66
CA SER A 318 36.45 7.84 24.01
C SER A 318 37.43 7.15 23.07
N GLY A 319 38.41 6.44 23.63
CA GLY A 319 39.30 5.57 22.87
C GLY A 319 38.57 4.41 22.19
N GLY A 320 37.57 3.87 22.88
CA GLY A 320 36.63 2.86 22.41
C GLY A 320 35.24 3.42 22.18
N ASN A 321 34.21 2.75 22.70
CA ASN A 321 32.82 3.12 22.42
C ASN A 321 32.33 4.29 23.28
N GLY A 322 31.40 5.11 22.77
CA GLY A 322 30.63 6.00 23.63
C GLY A 322 29.82 5.19 24.66
N PHE A 323 28.96 4.32 24.14
CA PHE A 323 28.19 3.35 24.90
C PHE A 323 28.40 1.94 24.32
N VAL A 324 28.56 0.92 25.16
CA VAL A 324 28.49 -0.49 24.76
C VAL A 324 27.52 -1.28 25.65
N LEU A 325 26.56 -1.94 24.99
CA LEU A 325 25.56 -2.83 25.58
C LEU A 325 25.88 -4.24 25.06
N GLN A 326 26.37 -5.12 25.93
CA GLN A 326 26.94 -6.41 25.54
C GLN A 326 26.49 -7.59 26.42
N GLY A 327 26.76 -8.80 25.95
CA GLY A 327 26.58 -10.05 26.69
C GLY A 327 27.90 -10.62 27.18
N TYR A 328 27.87 -11.35 28.30
CA TYR A 328 29.01 -12.14 28.77
C TYR A 328 28.52 -13.42 29.47
N VAL A 329 29.28 -14.51 29.36
CA VAL A 329 28.84 -15.82 29.83
C VAL A 329 28.82 -15.87 31.35
N THR A 330 27.72 -16.39 31.89
CA THR A 330 27.58 -16.69 33.31
C THR A 330 27.70 -18.21 33.52
N LYS A 331 27.88 -18.65 34.76
CA LYS A 331 27.89 -20.10 35.08
C LYS A 331 26.57 -20.78 34.72
N ASP A 332 25.47 -20.05 34.85
CA ASP A 332 24.11 -20.56 34.72
C ASP A 332 23.54 -20.38 33.30
N LYS A 333 24.16 -19.52 32.48
CA LYS A 333 23.77 -19.27 31.08
C LYS A 333 25.01 -19.09 30.19
N THR A 334 25.33 -20.14 29.44
CA THR A 334 26.57 -20.26 28.63
C THR A 334 26.46 -19.73 27.20
N THR A 335 25.27 -19.37 26.73
CA THR A 335 25.01 -18.75 25.41
C THR A 335 23.79 -17.83 25.49
N GLY A 336 23.61 -16.94 24.51
CA GLY A 336 22.40 -16.11 24.40
C GLY A 336 22.29 -15.03 25.48
N ASN A 337 23.41 -14.54 26.01
CA ASN A 337 23.41 -13.41 26.94
C ASN A 337 23.52 -12.08 26.16
N GLY A 338 22.98 -11.02 26.74
CA GLY A 338 23.03 -9.67 26.19
C GLY A 338 22.45 -8.66 27.18
N THR A 339 22.60 -7.39 26.85
CA THR A 339 22.00 -6.28 27.58
C THR A 339 20.72 -5.85 26.85
N SER A 340 19.56 -5.98 27.49
CA SER A 340 18.24 -5.92 26.81
C SER A 340 17.30 -4.88 27.40
N ASP A 341 16.28 -4.47 26.64
CA ASP A 341 15.22 -3.54 27.08
C ASP A 341 15.75 -2.17 27.56
N CYS A 342 16.96 -1.78 27.12
CA CYS A 342 17.60 -0.52 27.51
C CYS A 342 17.26 0.60 26.53
N ARG A 343 17.33 1.85 27.01
CA ARG A 343 16.93 3.05 26.26
C ARG A 343 18.00 4.14 26.37
N LEU A 344 18.53 4.59 25.24
CA LEU A 344 19.33 5.80 25.11
C LEU A 344 18.44 6.86 24.46
N ILE A 345 18.17 7.94 25.18
CA ILE A 345 17.20 8.97 24.82
C ILE A 345 17.90 10.32 24.88
N GLN A 346 17.90 11.06 23.77
CA GLN A 346 18.53 12.39 23.67
C GLN A 346 19.99 12.41 24.13
N CYS A 347 20.68 11.27 24.05
CA CYS A 347 22.07 11.13 24.49
C CYS A 347 23.02 11.68 23.42
N THR A 348 24.16 12.21 23.85
CA THR A 348 25.18 12.71 22.93
C THR A 348 26.39 11.78 22.94
N VAL A 349 27.00 11.56 21.76
CA VAL A 349 28.32 10.95 21.66
C VAL A 349 29.17 11.81 20.74
N HIS A 350 30.35 12.18 21.20
CA HIS A 350 31.29 12.99 20.43
C HIS A 350 32.69 12.37 20.47
N ARG A 351 33.32 12.08 19.33
CA ARG A 351 34.71 11.58 19.28
C ARG A 351 34.88 10.27 20.03
N ALA A 352 34.19 9.23 19.55
CA ALA A 352 34.40 7.83 19.96
C ALA A 352 35.28 7.10 18.93
N GLY A 353 35.86 5.96 19.33
CA GLY A 353 36.74 5.14 18.49
C GLY A 353 38.05 5.83 18.13
N LEU A 354 38.57 6.67 19.03
CA LEU A 354 39.79 7.45 18.79
C LEU A 354 41.06 6.60 18.66
N VAL A 355 41.10 5.39 19.23
CA VAL A 355 42.16 4.41 18.95
C VAL A 355 42.02 3.96 17.49
N GLN A 356 42.93 4.33 16.60
CA GLN A 356 42.87 3.86 15.20
C GLN A 356 43.49 2.45 15.09
N ASN A 357 42.72 1.49 14.59
CA ASN A 357 43.18 0.16 14.19
C ASN A 357 43.53 0.15 12.70
N PRO A 358 44.54 -0.59 12.22
CA PRO A 358 44.66 -0.91 10.80
C PRO A 358 43.44 -1.72 10.34
N VAL A 359 43.06 -1.59 9.07
CA VAL A 359 41.86 -2.23 8.46
C VAL A 359 41.74 -3.73 8.78
N GLU A 360 42.87 -4.44 8.78
CA GLU A 360 43.01 -5.86 9.13
C GLU A 360 42.45 -6.24 10.53
N LYS A 361 42.51 -5.31 11.49
CA LYS A 361 42.06 -5.49 12.87
C LYS A 361 40.61 -5.04 13.10
N GLY A 362 39.99 -4.42 12.09
CA GLY A 362 38.61 -3.94 12.13
C GLY A 362 38.37 -2.81 13.12
N ALA A 363 37.08 -2.48 13.31
CA ALA A 363 36.63 -1.40 14.18
C ALA A 363 37.21 -1.48 15.60
N SER A 364 37.59 -0.33 16.15
CA SER A 364 38.08 -0.17 17.53
C SER A 364 37.00 0.36 18.47
N GLY A 365 36.08 1.21 18.00
CA GLY A 365 35.06 1.82 18.84
C GLY A 365 33.93 2.46 18.04
N PHE A 366 32.73 2.38 18.58
CA PHE A 366 31.49 2.85 17.98
C PHE A 366 30.96 4.08 18.74
N GLY A 367 30.04 4.84 18.16
CA GLY A 367 29.28 5.80 18.95
C GLY A 367 28.44 5.09 20.00
N ILE A 368 27.56 4.20 19.53
CA ILE A 368 26.72 3.32 20.35
C ILE A 368 26.81 1.90 19.78
N LEU A 369 27.37 0.97 20.57
CA LEU A 369 27.48 -0.45 20.23
C LEU A 369 26.45 -1.28 20.98
N ILE A 370 25.68 -2.08 20.24
CA ILE A 370 24.81 -3.12 20.77
C ILE A 370 25.36 -4.45 20.27
N LYS A 371 25.65 -5.39 21.18
CA LYS A 371 26.38 -6.62 20.85
C LYS A 371 25.75 -7.85 21.51
N ASP A 372 25.96 -9.02 20.92
CA ASP A 372 25.47 -10.32 21.41
C ASP A 372 23.94 -10.40 21.43
N GLU A 373 23.30 -11.32 22.16
CA GLU A 373 21.81 -11.43 22.23
C GLU A 373 21.16 -10.33 23.09
N SER A 374 21.46 -9.09 22.73
CA SER A 374 20.93 -7.85 23.30
C SER A 374 19.64 -7.46 22.58
N LEU A 375 18.50 -7.61 23.26
CA LEU A 375 17.16 -7.55 22.66
C LEU A 375 16.43 -6.24 23.00
N ARG A 376 15.55 -5.76 22.10
CA ARG A 376 14.57 -4.68 22.37
C ARG A 376 15.17 -3.35 22.87
N ASN A 377 16.42 -3.09 22.52
CA ASN A 377 17.10 -1.83 22.86
C ASN A 377 16.62 -0.68 21.98
N GLN A 378 16.69 0.55 22.50
CA GLN A 378 16.16 1.75 21.86
C GLN A 378 17.22 2.86 21.86
N VAL A 379 17.45 3.47 20.70
CA VAL A 379 18.32 4.64 20.52
C VAL A 379 17.49 5.73 19.84
N ILE A 380 17.09 6.73 20.60
CA ILE A 380 16.05 7.70 20.24
C ILE A 380 16.56 9.13 20.40
N ASN A 381 16.45 9.93 19.32
CA ASN A 381 16.82 11.35 19.30
C ASN A 381 18.27 11.65 19.75
N CYS A 382 19.18 10.67 19.68
CA CYS A 382 20.58 10.84 20.05
C CYS A 382 21.35 11.61 18.98
N VAL A 383 22.42 12.29 19.39
CA VAL A 383 23.34 13.01 18.51
C VAL A 383 24.71 12.36 18.61
N VAL A 384 25.11 11.63 17.57
CA VAL A 384 26.38 10.91 17.49
C VAL A 384 27.27 11.61 16.46
N ARG A 385 28.47 12.05 16.85
CA ARG A 385 29.34 12.90 16.03
C ARG A 385 30.82 12.51 16.15
N GLU A 386 31.56 12.70 15.06
CA GLU A 386 33.01 12.44 14.98
C GLU A 386 33.40 11.02 15.44
N VAL A 387 32.56 10.01 15.18
CA VAL A 387 32.94 8.61 15.44
C VAL A 387 33.99 8.18 14.43
N SER A 388 35.14 7.75 14.94
CA SER A 388 36.28 7.27 14.16
C SER A 388 36.41 5.76 14.30
N CYS A 389 37.05 5.09 13.34
CA CYS A 389 37.43 3.66 13.42
C CYS A 389 36.29 2.69 13.87
N GLY A 390 35.06 2.91 13.41
CA GLY A 390 33.88 2.08 13.74
C GLY A 390 32.59 2.64 13.15
N MET A 391 31.44 2.10 13.54
CA MET A 391 30.12 2.59 13.11
C MET A 391 29.53 3.60 14.11
N GLY A 392 28.69 4.50 13.64
CA GLY A 392 28.02 5.48 14.50
C GLY A 392 27.08 4.83 15.52
N ILE A 393 26.07 4.10 15.03
CA ILE A 393 25.18 3.24 15.84
C ILE A 393 25.20 1.85 15.22
N GLY A 394 25.67 0.83 15.95
CA GLY A 394 25.99 -0.47 15.37
C GLY A 394 25.54 -1.68 16.19
N GLY A 395 25.13 -2.73 15.47
CA GLY A 395 24.87 -4.08 15.97
C GLY A 395 26.01 -5.03 15.59
N THR A 396 26.53 -5.80 16.55
CA THR A 396 27.54 -6.83 16.26
C THR A 396 27.17 -8.18 16.88
N ASP A 397 27.48 -9.26 16.16
CA ASP A 397 27.18 -10.63 16.60
C ASP A 397 28.37 -11.35 17.23
N SER A 398 28.05 -12.49 17.85
CA SER A 398 28.99 -13.54 18.19
C SER A 398 28.37 -14.91 17.88
N ILE A 399 27.93 -15.13 16.63
CA ILE A 399 27.32 -16.41 16.21
C ILE A 399 28.16 -17.22 15.22
N ASN A 400 29.10 -16.60 14.50
CA ASN A 400 29.85 -17.30 13.47
C ASN A 400 30.95 -18.20 14.08
N ASP A 401 31.51 -19.11 13.27
CA ASP A 401 32.44 -20.15 13.73
C ASP A 401 33.79 -19.60 14.27
N LYS A 402 34.07 -18.30 14.12
CA LYS A 402 35.20 -17.65 14.81
C LYS A 402 34.99 -17.59 16.33
N PHE A 403 33.75 -17.74 16.81
CA PHE A 403 33.39 -17.74 18.23
C PHE A 403 33.08 -19.16 18.71
N THR A 404 34.07 -19.83 19.31
CA THR A 404 33.94 -21.21 19.79
C THR A 404 33.38 -21.30 21.20
N GLY A 405 32.45 -22.22 21.45
CA GLY A 405 31.97 -22.56 22.79
C GLY A 405 31.32 -21.38 23.52
N THR A 406 31.83 -21.05 24.72
CA THR A 406 31.33 -19.95 25.57
C THR A 406 31.55 -18.54 25.00
N ALA A 407 32.23 -18.40 23.86
CA ALA A 407 32.30 -17.12 23.16
C ALA A 407 31.02 -16.79 22.34
N ARG A 408 30.13 -17.77 22.13
CA ARG A 408 29.00 -17.67 21.19
C ARG A 408 27.73 -17.15 21.88
N GLN A 409 27.47 -15.84 21.79
CA GLN A 409 26.45 -15.18 22.64
C GLN A 409 25.23 -14.67 21.89
N GLY A 410 25.17 -14.76 20.57
CA GLY A 410 23.99 -14.40 19.78
C GLY A 410 24.17 -13.09 19.00
N ALA A 411 23.06 -12.41 18.72
CA ALA A 411 23.05 -11.18 17.92
C ALA A 411 21.88 -10.26 18.32
N PRO A 412 22.02 -8.93 18.12
CA PRO A 412 20.97 -7.97 18.43
C PRO A 412 19.69 -8.21 17.63
N LYS A 413 18.53 -8.07 18.30
CA LYS A 413 17.21 -8.21 17.67
C LYS A 413 16.23 -7.21 18.26
N ASP A 414 15.16 -6.92 17.51
CA ASP A 414 14.04 -6.09 17.95
C ASP A 414 14.46 -4.65 18.34
N THR A 415 15.56 -4.15 17.78
CA THR A 415 16.19 -2.87 18.17
C THR A 415 15.55 -1.70 17.42
N LEU A 416 15.31 -0.59 18.11
CA LEU A 416 14.79 0.66 17.54
C LEU A 416 15.89 1.73 17.47
N VAL A 417 16.10 2.31 16.29
CA VAL A 417 17.03 3.42 16.03
C VAL A 417 16.21 4.53 15.35
N SER A 418 15.74 5.51 16.13
CA SER A 418 14.75 6.49 15.68
C SER A 418 15.16 7.95 15.90
N GLY A 419 15.04 8.79 14.86
CA GLY A 419 15.19 10.25 14.98
C GLY A 419 16.60 10.74 15.34
N ASN A 420 17.63 9.91 15.15
CA ASN A 420 19.01 10.24 15.53
C ASN A 420 19.71 11.07 14.44
N LEU A 421 20.65 11.92 14.86
CA LEU A 421 21.63 12.55 13.95
C LEU A 421 22.97 11.82 14.12
N VAL A 422 23.50 11.26 13.04
CA VAL A 422 24.79 10.55 13.06
C VAL A 422 25.74 11.15 12.02
N VAL A 423 26.86 11.70 12.47
CA VAL A 423 27.93 12.28 11.64
C VAL A 423 29.24 11.57 11.95
N MET A 424 29.79 10.85 10.96
CA MET A 424 31.06 10.14 11.11
C MET A 424 32.25 11.10 11.11
N ALA A 425 33.40 10.66 11.65
CA ALA A 425 34.64 11.42 11.56
C ALA A 425 35.18 11.45 10.13
N ASP A 426 35.82 12.56 9.75
CA ASP A 426 36.46 12.72 8.44
C ASP A 426 37.85 12.06 8.39
N ASN A 427 37.93 10.75 8.68
CA ASN A 427 39.13 9.93 8.43
C ASN A 427 38.94 9.14 7.12
N HIS A 428 39.99 8.82 6.36
CA HIS A 428 39.86 8.17 5.04
C HIS A 428 39.97 6.64 5.08
N ASP A 429 40.40 6.08 6.21
CA ASP A 429 40.95 4.73 6.24
C ASP A 429 40.03 3.72 6.95
N ILE A 430 39.33 4.08 8.04
CA ILE A 430 38.62 3.10 8.91
C ILE A 430 37.24 3.59 9.44
N ALA A 431 36.66 4.68 8.92
CA ALA A 431 35.26 5.03 9.23
C ALA A 431 34.27 4.11 8.48
N TYR A 432 33.45 3.37 9.23
CA TYR A 432 32.38 2.52 8.69
C TYR A 432 31.06 3.30 8.57
N GLU A 433 29.95 2.61 8.29
CA GLU A 433 28.62 3.22 8.17
C GLU A 433 28.14 3.93 9.45
N PRO A 434 27.33 5.00 9.32
CA PRO A 434 26.73 5.65 10.49
C PRO A 434 25.65 4.79 11.16
N CYS A 435 25.01 3.85 10.45
CA CYS A 435 24.08 2.88 11.03
C CYS A 435 24.24 1.48 10.42
N GLY A 436 24.73 0.51 11.20
CA GLY A 436 25.01 -0.85 10.71
C GLY A 436 24.48 -1.95 11.63
N PHE A 437 23.50 -2.71 11.16
CA PHE A 437 22.91 -3.88 11.83
C PHE A 437 22.75 -5.02 10.82
N THR A 438 23.84 -5.49 10.22
CA THR A 438 23.86 -6.56 9.21
C THR A 438 23.33 -7.89 9.75
N GLU A 439 23.00 -8.84 8.85
CA GLU A 439 22.86 -10.24 9.26
C GLU A 439 24.06 -10.65 10.14
N PRO A 440 23.82 -11.34 11.27
CA PRO A 440 22.57 -12.00 11.69
C PRO A 440 21.56 -11.14 12.47
N CYS A 441 21.81 -9.85 12.68
CA CYS A 441 20.87 -8.94 13.35
C CYS A 441 19.52 -8.98 12.63
N ALA A 442 18.43 -8.84 13.38
CA ALA A 442 17.09 -9.06 12.82
C ALA A 442 16.03 -8.15 13.46
N ARG A 443 15.00 -7.79 12.69
CA ARG A 443 13.87 -6.98 13.17
C ARG A 443 14.34 -5.65 13.78
N THR A 444 15.31 -5.01 13.13
CA THR A 444 15.81 -3.70 13.54
C THR A 444 15.02 -2.61 12.81
N ASN A 445 14.53 -1.61 13.53
CA ASN A 445 13.74 -0.51 13.00
C ASN A 445 14.59 0.76 12.96
N VAL A 446 15.08 1.13 11.78
CA VAL A 446 15.90 2.32 11.52
C VAL A 446 15.02 3.38 10.86
N ILE A 447 14.49 4.34 11.65
CA ILE A 447 13.40 5.23 11.22
C ILE A 447 13.74 6.71 11.45
N GLY A 448 13.57 7.55 10.43
CA GLY A 448 13.62 9.01 10.59
C GLY A 448 14.98 9.59 10.99
N ASN A 449 16.07 8.85 10.79
CA ASN A 449 17.42 9.31 11.16
C ASN A 449 18.01 10.21 10.07
N ILE A 450 18.95 11.07 10.46
CA ILE A 450 19.71 11.95 9.56
C ILE A 450 21.17 11.47 9.57
N LEU A 451 21.65 11.03 8.41
CA LEU A 451 22.94 10.36 8.22
C LEU A 451 23.72 11.09 7.09
N PRO A 452 24.32 12.28 7.33
CA PRO A 452 24.74 13.18 6.26
C PRO A 452 25.93 12.71 5.41
N VAL A 453 26.83 11.90 5.98
CA VAL A 453 28.04 11.41 5.30
C VAL A 453 28.39 10.01 5.83
N SER A 454 28.72 9.10 4.91
CA SER A 454 29.29 7.78 5.15
C SER A 454 30.44 7.50 4.19
N LYS A 455 31.51 6.88 4.71
CA LYS A 455 32.65 6.36 3.92
C LYS A 455 32.56 4.85 3.66
N ASP A 456 31.39 4.29 3.93
CA ASP A 456 30.93 2.97 3.53
C ASP A 456 29.46 3.12 3.03
N ASN A 457 28.58 2.17 3.33
CA ASN A 457 27.14 2.29 3.08
C ASN A 457 26.50 3.36 3.98
N GLY A 458 25.38 3.95 3.56
CA GLY A 458 24.62 4.86 4.44
C GLY A 458 23.96 4.11 5.60
N ILE A 459 23.29 3.00 5.29
CA ILE A 459 22.74 2.06 6.26
C ILE A 459 23.07 0.63 5.81
N SER A 460 23.60 -0.20 6.71
CA SER A 460 23.66 -1.66 6.52
C SER A 460 22.63 -2.34 7.40
N ILE A 461 21.83 -3.26 6.86
CA ILE A 461 20.68 -3.84 7.58
C ILE A 461 20.50 -5.34 7.31
N GLY A 462 20.12 -6.09 8.35
CA GLY A 462 19.79 -7.50 8.32
C GLY A 462 18.29 -7.78 8.14
N ARG A 463 17.93 -9.06 8.11
CA ARG A 463 16.57 -9.60 7.87
C ARG A 463 15.43 -9.04 8.74
N GLN A 464 14.22 -9.12 8.19
CA GLN A 464 12.93 -8.78 8.83
C GLN A 464 12.88 -7.36 9.42
N SER A 465 13.76 -6.48 8.97
CA SER A 465 13.96 -5.14 9.50
C SER A 465 13.10 -4.10 8.79
N VAL A 466 13.06 -2.87 9.33
CA VAL A 466 12.41 -1.72 8.69
C VAL A 466 13.42 -0.58 8.59
N VAL A 467 13.65 -0.09 7.38
CA VAL A 467 14.48 1.10 7.12
C VAL A 467 13.60 2.15 6.45
N ALA A 468 13.15 3.14 7.22
CA ALA A 468 12.08 4.04 6.78
C ALA A 468 12.31 5.53 7.03
N ASN A 469 12.12 6.35 5.99
CA ASN A 469 12.12 7.82 6.06
C ASN A 469 13.41 8.44 6.63
N ASN A 470 14.54 7.78 6.43
CA ASN A 470 15.85 8.33 6.79
C ASN A 470 16.31 9.30 5.70
N VAL A 471 17.02 10.35 6.10
CA VAL A 471 17.80 11.20 5.18
C VAL A 471 19.22 10.65 5.17
N ILE A 472 19.59 10.04 4.06
CA ILE A 472 20.90 9.44 3.81
C ILE A 472 21.62 10.39 2.85
N GLY A 473 22.62 11.09 3.36
CA GLY A 473 23.46 11.96 2.56
C GLY A 473 24.50 11.18 1.77
N GLU A 474 25.70 11.74 1.66
CA GLU A 474 26.79 11.18 0.85
C GLU A 474 27.18 9.77 1.31
N THR A 475 27.23 8.80 0.37
CA THR A 475 27.74 7.47 0.67
C THR A 475 28.81 7.06 -0.32
N TRP A 476 29.91 6.52 0.19
CA TRP A 476 30.98 6.01 -0.68
C TRP A 476 30.55 4.73 -1.38
N ASN A 477 29.77 3.89 -0.71
CA ASN A 477 29.33 2.58 -1.22
C ASN A 477 27.83 2.64 -1.60
N HIS A 478 26.95 1.83 -0.98
CA HIS A 478 25.51 1.87 -1.21
C HIS A 478 24.79 2.93 -0.35
N GLY A 479 23.59 3.36 -0.75
CA GLY A 479 22.72 4.17 0.11
C GLY A 479 22.21 3.33 1.29
N VAL A 480 21.50 2.25 0.97
CA VAL A 480 21.11 1.17 1.90
C VAL A 480 21.62 -0.16 1.36
N ALA A 481 22.34 -0.92 2.19
CA ALA A 481 22.75 -2.30 1.91
C ALA A 481 21.97 -3.28 2.80
N CYS A 482 21.17 -4.14 2.20
CA CYS A 482 20.32 -5.10 2.90
C CYS A 482 20.79 -6.54 2.67
N SER A 483 21.09 -7.26 3.76
CA SER A 483 21.31 -8.72 3.73
C SER A 483 20.13 -9.44 4.40
N GLY A 484 19.62 -10.48 3.73
CA GLY A 484 18.62 -11.38 4.29
C GLY A 484 17.14 -11.00 4.06
N PRO A 485 16.20 -11.90 4.43
CA PRO A 485 14.82 -11.89 3.97
C PRO A 485 13.86 -10.97 4.74
N GLY A 486 12.75 -10.58 4.10
CA GLY A 486 11.58 -9.96 4.72
C GLY A 486 11.76 -8.52 5.20
N THR A 487 12.84 -7.85 4.82
CA THR A 487 13.14 -6.47 5.21
C THR A 487 12.35 -5.48 4.35
N LYS A 488 11.84 -4.42 4.98
CA LYS A 488 11.12 -3.31 4.33
C LYS A 488 12.02 -2.08 4.29
N ILE A 489 12.26 -1.54 3.10
CA ILE A 489 13.09 -0.35 2.87
C ILE A 489 12.21 0.68 2.17
N SER A 490 11.66 1.63 2.90
CA SER A 490 10.65 2.54 2.37
C SER A 490 11.03 3.99 2.54
N ASN A 491 10.70 4.82 1.55
CA ASN A 491 10.51 6.24 1.76
C ASN A 491 11.77 7.02 2.19
N ASN A 492 12.97 6.43 2.02
CA ASN A 492 14.22 7.08 2.36
C ASN A 492 14.61 8.09 1.28
N GLU A 493 15.25 9.18 1.71
CA GLU A 493 15.82 10.20 0.84
C GLU A 493 17.32 9.95 0.75
N ILE A 494 17.84 9.64 -0.43
CA ILE A 494 19.20 9.12 -0.62
C ILE A 494 19.97 10.03 -1.58
N TRP A 495 21.16 10.47 -1.18
CA TRP A 495 21.97 11.39 -1.98
C TRP A 495 23.35 10.82 -2.32
N ASN A 496 23.95 11.28 -3.41
CA ASN A 496 25.41 11.24 -3.64
C ASN A 496 26.09 9.87 -3.35
N VAL A 497 25.46 8.79 -3.83
CA VAL A 497 25.90 7.39 -3.68
C VAL A 497 27.06 7.07 -4.63
N GLY A 498 27.98 6.22 -4.17
CA GLY A 498 29.04 5.65 -4.99
C GLY A 498 30.29 6.53 -5.15
N ILE A 499 30.56 7.44 -4.20
CA ILE A 499 31.75 8.31 -4.21
C ILE A 499 33.06 7.50 -4.17
N GLU A 500 33.07 6.24 -3.74
CA GLU A 500 34.30 5.43 -3.74
C GLU A 500 34.91 5.26 -5.15
N ASN A 501 34.06 5.24 -6.19
CA ASN A 501 34.50 5.12 -7.59
C ASN A 501 35.26 6.34 -8.12
N SER A 502 35.20 7.50 -7.47
CA SER A 502 36.01 8.68 -7.80
C SER A 502 37.19 8.87 -6.83
N THR A 503 37.29 8.03 -5.79
CA THR A 503 38.35 8.08 -4.77
C THR A 503 39.19 6.80 -4.75
N ARG A 504 38.90 5.83 -3.88
CA ARG A 504 39.71 4.61 -3.66
C ARG A 504 39.62 3.63 -4.84
N LEU A 505 38.49 3.59 -5.55
CA LEU A 505 38.22 2.62 -6.62
C LEU A 505 38.26 3.23 -8.03
N LYS A 506 38.86 4.40 -8.21
CA LYS A 506 38.96 5.08 -9.52
C LYS A 506 39.51 4.20 -10.66
N ASP A 507 40.46 3.31 -10.34
CA ASP A 507 41.14 2.44 -11.29
C ASP A 507 40.41 1.08 -11.46
N SER A 508 39.40 0.79 -10.63
CA SER A 508 38.56 -0.42 -10.70
C SER A 508 37.14 -0.16 -10.15
N PRO A 509 36.31 0.66 -10.82
CA PRO A 509 35.00 1.07 -10.28
C PRO A 509 34.01 -0.09 -10.07
N VAL A 510 33.20 0.01 -9.02
CA VAL A 510 32.21 -1.00 -8.61
C VAL A 510 30.78 -0.48 -8.81
N ALA A 511 29.84 -1.38 -9.10
CA ALA A 511 28.44 -1.01 -9.32
C ALA A 511 27.70 -0.69 -8.01
N TRP A 512 27.74 0.58 -7.59
CA TRP A 512 27.02 1.09 -6.44
C TRP A 512 25.54 1.38 -6.74
N ALA A 513 24.72 1.48 -5.70
CA ALA A 513 23.28 1.61 -5.83
C ALA A 513 22.64 2.29 -4.62
N ALA A 514 21.56 3.03 -4.84
CA ALA A 514 20.83 3.71 -3.77
C ALA A 514 20.22 2.69 -2.78
N VAL A 515 19.64 1.60 -3.28
CA VAL A 515 19.29 0.43 -2.47
C VAL A 515 19.90 -0.83 -3.08
N ALA A 516 20.72 -1.55 -2.32
CA ALA A 516 21.24 -2.86 -2.66
C ALA A 516 20.67 -3.94 -1.75
N LEU A 517 20.33 -5.08 -2.34
CA LEU A 517 19.82 -6.25 -1.65
C LEU A 517 20.64 -7.48 -2.03
N GLU A 518 21.01 -8.25 -1.02
CA GLU A 518 21.86 -9.42 -1.12
C GLU A 518 21.10 -10.67 -0.63
N ASP A 519 20.98 -11.67 -1.51
CA ASP A 519 20.16 -12.88 -1.34
C ASP A 519 18.72 -12.60 -0.80
N PRO A 520 17.96 -11.62 -1.34
CA PRO A 520 16.71 -11.19 -0.74
C PRO A 520 15.55 -12.15 -1.01
N VAL A 521 14.70 -12.33 0.01
CA VAL A 521 13.46 -13.11 -0.08
C VAL A 521 12.31 -12.32 0.54
N GLY A 522 11.25 -12.03 -0.24
CA GLY A 522 10.06 -11.32 0.26
C GLY A 522 10.32 -9.92 0.82
N CYS A 523 11.43 -9.26 0.45
CA CYS A 523 11.75 -7.89 0.82
C CYS A 523 10.87 -6.89 0.04
N ILE A 524 10.62 -5.72 0.63
CA ILE A 524 9.79 -4.66 0.02
C ILE A 524 10.61 -3.38 -0.06
N VAL A 525 10.78 -2.81 -1.25
CA VAL A 525 11.46 -1.52 -1.47
C VAL A 525 10.50 -0.56 -2.16
N ILE A 526 10.06 0.48 -1.47
CA ILE A 526 8.95 1.34 -1.93
C ILE A 526 9.21 2.83 -1.65
N GLY A 527 8.89 3.72 -2.59
CA GLY A 527 8.85 5.16 -2.34
C GLY A 527 10.20 5.84 -1.99
N ASN A 528 11.33 5.13 -2.12
CA ASN A 528 12.65 5.71 -1.89
C ASN A 528 13.01 6.64 -3.06
N THR A 529 13.78 7.68 -2.77
CA THR A 529 14.21 8.69 -3.74
C THR A 529 15.73 8.74 -3.81
N TYR A 530 16.30 8.92 -5.00
CA TYR A 530 17.74 9.17 -5.19
C TYR A 530 18.01 10.49 -5.92
N SER A 531 18.88 11.31 -5.34
CA SER A 531 19.32 12.60 -5.89
C SER A 531 20.85 12.71 -5.94
N GLN A 532 21.35 13.59 -6.80
CA GLN A 532 22.78 13.86 -6.94
C GLN A 532 23.00 15.36 -7.22
N ASP A 533 23.80 15.99 -6.35
CA ASP A 533 24.35 17.34 -6.57
C ASP A 533 25.89 17.33 -6.64
N LYS A 534 26.56 16.29 -6.15
CA LYS A 534 28.01 16.11 -6.26
C LYS A 534 28.42 15.39 -7.56
N PRO A 535 29.32 15.94 -8.39
CA PRO A 535 29.80 15.28 -9.61
C PRO A 535 30.63 14.01 -9.32
N GLU A 536 31.20 13.89 -8.12
CA GLU A 536 32.00 12.73 -7.67
C GLU A 536 31.19 11.45 -7.48
N ALA A 537 29.86 11.56 -7.33
CA ALA A 537 28.98 10.42 -7.06
C ALA A 537 28.67 9.60 -8.32
N SER A 538 28.70 8.27 -8.18
CA SER A 538 28.61 7.29 -9.27
C SER A 538 27.61 6.18 -8.93
N CYS A 539 26.34 6.55 -8.75
CA CYS A 539 25.26 5.58 -8.52
C CYS A 539 24.87 4.88 -9.84
N ASP A 540 25.22 3.60 -9.99
CA ASP A 540 24.91 2.83 -11.19
C ASP A 540 23.42 2.45 -11.28
N HIS A 541 22.76 2.20 -10.14
CA HIS A 541 21.38 1.70 -10.07
C HIS A 541 20.58 2.34 -8.94
N MET A 542 19.28 2.55 -9.13
CA MET A 542 18.38 2.88 -8.01
C MET A 542 18.20 1.65 -7.11
N ILE A 543 17.95 0.48 -7.71
CA ILE A 543 17.86 -0.80 -7.00
C ILE A 543 18.82 -1.83 -7.62
N LYS A 544 19.58 -2.53 -6.78
CA LYS A 544 20.50 -3.59 -7.16
C LYS A 544 20.22 -4.86 -6.34
N VAL A 545 19.70 -5.90 -6.98
CA VAL A 545 19.58 -7.24 -6.39
C VAL A 545 20.79 -8.07 -6.82
N VAL A 546 21.42 -8.73 -5.85
CA VAL A 546 22.56 -9.64 -6.06
C VAL A 546 22.26 -10.98 -5.41
N ILE A 547 22.59 -12.07 -6.11
CA ILE A 547 22.62 -13.42 -5.56
C ILE A 547 24.09 -13.83 -5.37
N LYS A 548 24.46 -14.31 -4.18
CA LYS A 548 25.83 -14.77 -3.92
C LYS A 548 26.17 -16.00 -4.73
N LYS A 549 27.46 -16.11 -5.07
CA LYS A 549 28.03 -17.33 -5.64
C LYS A 549 27.83 -18.50 -4.65
N GLY A 550 26.96 -19.44 -5.03
CA GLY A 550 26.63 -20.62 -4.23
C GLY A 550 25.26 -20.58 -3.54
N THR A 551 24.60 -19.42 -3.48
CA THR A 551 23.20 -19.35 -3.01
C THR A 551 22.28 -20.01 -4.03
N PRO A 552 21.45 -21.01 -3.65
CA PRO A 552 20.51 -21.63 -4.58
C PRO A 552 19.46 -20.62 -5.06
N ILE A 553 19.29 -20.50 -6.38
CA ILE A 553 18.30 -19.58 -6.98
C ILE A 553 16.89 -19.87 -6.46
N SER A 554 16.56 -21.13 -6.15
CA SER A 554 15.28 -21.55 -5.61
C SER A 554 14.95 -20.99 -4.21
N THR A 555 15.93 -20.47 -3.46
CA THR A 555 15.73 -19.93 -2.10
C THR A 555 15.61 -18.41 -2.03
N VAL A 556 15.68 -17.70 -3.17
CA VAL A 556 15.64 -16.24 -3.26
C VAL A 556 14.49 -15.76 -4.15
N GLY A 557 14.02 -14.53 -3.92
CA GLY A 557 12.99 -13.88 -4.73
C GLY A 557 11.69 -13.52 -4.02
N GLY A 558 10.64 -13.24 -4.79
CA GLY A 558 9.32 -12.81 -4.29
C GLY A 558 9.33 -11.41 -3.69
N ASN A 559 10.33 -10.60 -4.05
CA ASN A 559 10.50 -9.23 -3.56
C ASN A 559 9.56 -8.27 -4.28
N GLN A 560 9.27 -7.11 -3.69
CA GLN A 560 8.38 -6.09 -4.25
C GLN A 560 9.09 -4.75 -4.35
N PHE A 561 9.14 -4.17 -5.54
CA PHE A 561 9.92 -2.98 -5.85
C PHE A 561 9.04 -1.96 -6.61
N THR A 562 8.47 -0.98 -5.90
CA THR A 562 7.37 -0.14 -6.42
C THR A 562 7.61 1.34 -6.14
N GLY A 563 7.40 2.22 -7.12
CA GLY A 563 7.32 3.68 -6.90
C GLY A 563 8.56 4.33 -6.29
N ASN A 564 9.72 3.70 -6.44
CA ASN A 564 11.01 4.33 -6.15
C ASN A 564 11.36 5.24 -7.33
N THR A 565 12.03 6.36 -7.09
CA THR A 565 12.37 7.36 -8.13
C THR A 565 13.81 7.82 -8.02
N ALA A 566 14.34 8.38 -9.11
CA ALA A 566 15.66 9.00 -9.12
C ALA A 566 15.60 10.29 -9.95
N GLN A 567 16.36 11.31 -9.54
CA GLN A 567 16.55 12.55 -10.28
C GLN A 567 17.03 12.23 -11.71
N ALA A 568 16.43 12.90 -12.70
CA ALA A 568 16.70 12.60 -14.11
C ALA A 568 18.19 12.73 -14.47
N GLY A 569 18.76 11.67 -15.05
CA GLY A 569 20.17 11.63 -15.48
C GLY A 569 21.21 11.32 -14.39
N THR A 570 20.82 11.06 -13.14
CA THR A 570 21.78 10.76 -12.07
C THR A 570 22.23 9.31 -12.06
N ILE A 571 21.33 8.36 -12.33
CA ILE A 571 21.64 6.93 -12.45
C ILE A 571 22.51 6.66 -13.69
N LYS A 572 23.68 6.02 -13.51
CA LYS A 572 24.68 5.84 -14.58
C LYS A 572 24.44 4.62 -15.49
N LYS A 573 23.63 3.64 -15.06
CA LYS A 573 23.27 2.44 -15.83
C LYS A 573 21.75 2.23 -15.79
N GLN A 574 21.26 0.99 -15.85
CA GLN A 574 19.83 0.71 -15.72
C GLN A 574 19.29 1.06 -14.33
N PHE A 575 18.05 1.55 -14.28
CA PHE A 575 17.37 1.94 -13.03
C PHE A 575 17.34 0.80 -12.00
N MET A 576 17.08 -0.43 -12.45
CA MET A 576 17.17 -1.64 -11.63
C MET A 576 18.10 -2.66 -12.27
N PHE A 577 19.07 -3.14 -11.50
CA PHE A 577 19.77 -4.39 -11.78
C PHE A 577 19.14 -5.50 -10.96
N ASN A 578 18.47 -6.46 -11.60
CA ASN A 578 17.93 -7.63 -10.93
C ASN A 578 18.45 -8.91 -11.57
N VAL A 579 19.09 -9.76 -10.77
CA VAL A 579 19.61 -11.07 -11.17
C VAL A 579 18.75 -12.25 -10.67
N ASN A 580 17.62 -11.97 -10.00
CA ASN A 580 16.68 -13.01 -9.63
C ASN A 580 16.03 -13.62 -10.89
N ILE A 581 16.38 -14.87 -11.17
CA ILE A 581 15.83 -15.69 -12.26
C ILE A 581 15.01 -16.87 -11.72
N ASN A 582 14.54 -16.81 -10.46
CA ASN A 582 13.69 -17.85 -9.87
C ASN A 582 12.25 -17.76 -10.42
N PRO A 583 11.78 -18.75 -11.22
CA PRO A 583 10.44 -18.71 -11.80
C PRO A 583 9.32 -18.99 -10.77
N LEU A 584 9.66 -19.54 -9.60
CA LEU A 584 8.69 -19.85 -8.54
C LEU A 584 8.49 -18.69 -7.57
N MET A 585 9.46 -17.79 -7.47
CA MET A 585 9.40 -16.57 -6.67
C MET A 585 9.93 -15.38 -7.49
N PRO A 586 9.24 -14.99 -8.58
CA PRO A 586 9.63 -13.81 -9.35
C PRO A 586 9.50 -12.55 -8.50
N ASP A 587 10.39 -11.58 -8.70
CA ASP A 587 10.25 -10.27 -8.08
C ASP A 587 9.21 -9.43 -8.83
N VAL A 588 8.37 -8.74 -8.08
CA VAL A 588 7.40 -7.78 -8.61
C VAL A 588 8.08 -6.43 -8.74
N VAL A 589 8.51 -6.11 -9.97
CA VAL A 589 9.00 -4.79 -10.33
C VAL A 589 7.83 -3.95 -10.85
N VAL A 590 7.68 -2.74 -10.32
CA VAL A 590 6.82 -1.71 -10.89
C VAL A 590 7.62 -0.41 -10.96
N SER A 591 8.38 -0.24 -12.05
CA SER A 591 9.08 1.02 -12.33
C SER A 591 8.10 2.17 -12.50
N GLU A 592 8.59 3.41 -12.49
CA GLU A 592 7.78 4.60 -12.79
C GLU A 592 7.13 4.49 -14.19
N SER A 593 7.90 4.06 -15.21
CA SER A 593 7.40 3.79 -16.56
C SER A 593 6.40 2.64 -16.65
N GLU A 594 6.55 1.58 -15.87
CA GLU A 594 5.58 0.48 -15.81
C GLU A 594 4.34 0.87 -15.01
N THR A 595 4.49 1.72 -13.98
CA THR A 595 3.37 2.29 -13.22
C THR A 595 2.51 3.15 -14.15
N GLU A 596 3.11 4.04 -14.94
CA GLU A 596 2.38 4.86 -15.91
C GLU A 596 1.80 4.03 -17.08
N ASN A 597 2.53 3.01 -17.57
CA ASN A 597 1.98 2.11 -18.58
C ASN A 597 0.86 1.22 -18.04
N LEU A 598 0.92 0.75 -16.78
CA LEU A 598 -0.14 -0.02 -16.13
C LEU A 598 -1.34 0.88 -15.82
N LYS A 599 -1.14 2.10 -15.29
CA LYS A 599 -2.20 3.11 -15.15
C LYS A 599 -2.88 3.36 -16.50
N LYS A 600 -2.11 3.52 -17.57
CA LYS A 600 -2.63 3.67 -18.94
C LYS A 600 -3.43 2.43 -19.38
N LEU A 601 -2.88 1.22 -19.28
CA LEU A 601 -3.53 -0.03 -19.70
C LEU A 601 -4.77 -0.40 -18.85
N VAL A 602 -4.79 -0.02 -17.57
CA VAL A 602 -5.94 -0.15 -16.65
C VAL A 602 -6.99 0.92 -16.94
N SER A 603 -6.58 2.18 -17.20
CA SER A 603 -7.49 3.26 -17.62
C SER A 603 -8.12 2.99 -19.00
N GLU A 604 -7.42 2.26 -19.87
CA GLU A 604 -7.93 1.77 -21.15
C GLU A 604 -8.71 0.42 -21.01
N GLN A 605 -8.79 -0.17 -19.80
CA GLN A 605 -9.49 -1.44 -19.48
C GLN A 605 -9.09 -2.67 -20.34
N LYS A 606 -7.95 -2.63 -21.05
CA LYS A 606 -7.61 -3.60 -22.12
C LYS A 606 -7.04 -4.94 -21.65
N ILE A 607 -6.54 -5.05 -20.42
CA ILE A 607 -5.82 -6.24 -19.93
C ILE A 607 -6.51 -6.94 -18.74
N LEU A 608 -7.48 -6.31 -18.07
CA LEU A 608 -8.12 -6.89 -16.89
C LEU A 608 -8.83 -8.22 -17.18
N ASP A 609 -8.50 -9.25 -16.40
CA ASP A 609 -9.21 -10.53 -16.39
C ASP A 609 -10.64 -10.34 -15.85
N PRO A 610 -11.71 -10.77 -16.55
CA PRO A 610 -13.07 -10.73 -16.02
C PRO A 610 -13.29 -11.58 -14.75
N LEU A 611 -12.40 -12.53 -14.46
CA LEU A 611 -12.41 -13.37 -13.26
C LEU A 611 -11.50 -12.84 -12.13
N ARG A 612 -10.88 -11.65 -12.28
CA ARG A 612 -9.99 -11.03 -11.26
C ARG A 612 -10.61 -10.89 -9.85
N TRP A 613 -11.94 -10.95 -9.76
CA TRP A 613 -12.70 -10.84 -8.53
C TRP A 613 -12.88 -12.18 -7.79
N VAL A 614 -12.55 -13.31 -8.43
CA VAL A 614 -12.76 -14.68 -7.91
C VAL A 614 -11.47 -15.49 -7.93
N ASP A 615 -10.79 -15.52 -6.78
CA ASP A 615 -9.59 -16.32 -6.52
C ASP A 615 -9.83 -17.81 -6.86
N PRO A 616 -9.09 -18.40 -7.83
CA PRO A 616 -9.32 -19.76 -8.30
C PRO A 616 -9.01 -20.84 -7.26
N THR A 617 -8.30 -20.50 -6.18
CA THR A 617 -7.98 -21.43 -5.07
C THR A 617 -9.09 -21.53 -4.02
N LYS A 618 -10.00 -20.54 -4.00
CA LYS A 618 -11.06 -20.38 -2.99
C LYS A 618 -12.39 -21.00 -3.43
N ARG A 619 -13.32 -20.98 -2.48
CA ARG A 619 -14.73 -21.35 -2.64
C ARG A 619 -15.58 -20.14 -2.24
N PHE A 620 -16.76 -19.99 -2.80
CA PHE A 620 -17.59 -18.80 -2.65
C PHE A 620 -19.07 -19.14 -2.45
N VAL A 621 -19.79 -18.27 -1.75
CA VAL A 621 -21.26 -18.33 -1.63
C VAL A 621 -21.87 -17.43 -2.70
N ALA A 622 -22.71 -17.97 -3.57
CA ALA A 622 -23.30 -17.18 -4.66
C ALA A 622 -24.20 -16.07 -4.10
N PRO A 623 -24.21 -14.88 -4.72
CA PRO A 623 -25.09 -13.80 -4.28
C PRO A 623 -26.57 -14.17 -4.49
N VAL A 624 -27.36 -13.81 -3.48
CA VAL A 624 -28.81 -13.96 -3.44
C VAL A 624 -29.45 -12.98 -4.44
N THR A 625 -30.52 -13.38 -5.14
CA THR A 625 -31.01 -12.65 -6.34
C THR A 625 -32.24 -11.75 -6.14
N SER A 626 -33.03 -11.87 -5.06
CA SER A 626 -34.16 -10.96 -4.81
C SER A 626 -33.76 -9.71 -4.03
N TRP A 627 -33.42 -8.64 -4.75
CA TRP A 627 -33.08 -7.34 -4.17
C TRP A 627 -34.30 -6.44 -3.88
N ARG A 628 -35.53 -6.90 -4.17
CA ARG A 628 -36.77 -6.11 -4.00
C ARG A 628 -37.10 -5.70 -2.57
N THR A 629 -36.58 -6.40 -1.55
CA THR A 629 -36.78 -6.07 -0.12
C THR A 629 -35.62 -5.28 0.48
N LEU A 630 -34.52 -5.12 -0.27
CA LEU A 630 -33.27 -4.55 0.22
C LEU A 630 -33.24 -3.05 -0.03
N THR A 631 -33.87 -2.28 0.86
CA THR A 631 -33.78 -0.82 0.86
C THR A 631 -32.35 -0.33 1.16
N SER A 632 -32.08 0.97 0.99
CA SER A 632 -30.80 1.57 1.39
C SER A 632 -30.55 1.62 2.90
N ALA A 633 -31.55 1.25 3.72
CA ALA A 633 -31.39 1.04 5.16
C ALA A 633 -31.10 -0.45 5.46
N PRO A 634 -30.23 -0.78 6.43
CA PRO A 634 -29.96 -2.17 6.79
C PRO A 634 -31.22 -2.86 7.33
N SER A 635 -31.75 -3.82 6.57
CA SER A 635 -32.74 -4.78 7.09
C SER A 635 -32.03 -5.84 7.95
N ALA A 636 -32.82 -6.60 8.71
CA ALA A 636 -32.29 -7.77 9.43
C ALA A 636 -31.60 -8.77 8.47
N ASP A 637 -32.13 -8.90 7.24
CA ASP A 637 -31.57 -9.76 6.19
C ASP A 637 -30.19 -9.29 5.70
N TRP A 638 -30.03 -7.98 5.43
CA TRP A 638 -28.72 -7.38 5.08
C TRP A 638 -27.67 -7.71 6.15
N ASN A 639 -28.01 -7.51 7.42
CA ASN A 639 -27.10 -7.73 8.54
C ASN A 639 -26.80 -9.23 8.75
N SER A 640 -27.78 -10.11 8.55
CA SER A 640 -27.61 -11.56 8.67
C SER A 640 -26.67 -12.11 7.59
N PHE A 641 -26.92 -11.81 6.32
CA PHE A 641 -26.16 -12.40 5.20
C PHE A 641 -24.78 -11.75 5.02
N PHE A 642 -24.71 -10.43 4.86
CA PHE A 642 -23.43 -9.74 4.67
C PHE A 642 -22.62 -9.61 5.97
N GLY A 643 -23.27 -9.58 7.15
CA GLY A 643 -22.54 -9.58 8.42
C GLY A 643 -21.81 -10.90 8.72
N LYS A 644 -22.36 -12.04 8.28
CA LYS A 644 -21.77 -13.37 8.50
C LYS A 644 -20.86 -13.87 7.38
N ALA A 645 -21.09 -13.42 6.14
CA ALA A 645 -20.56 -14.03 4.92
C ALA A 645 -20.02 -13.02 3.88
N SER A 646 -19.81 -11.74 4.22
CA SER A 646 -19.27 -10.75 3.26
C SER A 646 -17.88 -11.10 2.72
N ASP A 647 -17.06 -11.85 3.47
CA ASP A 647 -15.79 -12.40 3.01
C ASP A 647 -15.99 -13.46 1.90
N THR A 648 -17.04 -14.28 1.99
CA THR A 648 -17.29 -15.45 1.12
C THR A 648 -18.12 -15.15 -0.14
N ILE A 649 -18.74 -13.98 -0.25
CA ILE A 649 -19.54 -13.57 -1.42
C ILE A 649 -18.63 -12.99 -2.52
N PRO A 650 -18.72 -13.43 -3.80
CA PRO A 650 -17.78 -13.02 -4.85
C PRO A 650 -18.13 -11.69 -5.53
N PHE A 651 -19.42 -11.39 -5.71
CA PHE A 651 -19.94 -10.18 -6.34
C PHE A 651 -21.34 -9.87 -5.81
N GLY A 652 -21.81 -8.63 -5.97
CA GLY A 652 -23.20 -8.24 -5.73
C GLY A 652 -24.01 -8.13 -7.03
N LEU A 653 -25.34 -8.23 -6.93
CA LEU A 653 -26.27 -8.07 -8.04
C LEU A 653 -27.20 -6.89 -7.78
N ILE A 654 -27.61 -6.19 -8.85
CA ILE A 654 -28.69 -5.21 -8.79
C ILE A 654 -29.74 -5.49 -9.87
N ASN A 655 -31.02 -5.32 -9.54
CA ASN A 655 -32.14 -5.52 -10.45
C ASN A 655 -33.26 -4.49 -10.20
N PRO A 656 -33.13 -3.24 -10.67
CA PRO A 656 -34.14 -2.20 -10.48
C PRO A 656 -35.54 -2.59 -10.95
N ASN A 657 -35.66 -3.13 -12.18
CA ASN A 657 -36.95 -3.55 -12.74
C ASN A 657 -36.80 -4.58 -13.87
N ASN A 658 -36.33 -5.79 -13.56
CA ASN A 658 -35.97 -6.84 -14.55
C ASN A 658 -35.00 -6.36 -15.64
N GLY A 659 -34.11 -5.46 -15.23
CA GLY A 659 -33.41 -4.54 -16.11
C GLY A 659 -33.12 -3.21 -15.39
N PRO A 660 -32.41 -2.28 -16.04
CA PRO A 660 -31.85 -1.08 -15.40
C PRO A 660 -32.89 -0.05 -14.95
N GLY A 661 -34.16 -0.24 -15.31
CA GLY A 661 -35.24 0.75 -15.16
C GLY A 661 -35.34 1.68 -16.37
N THR A 662 -36.44 2.44 -16.44
CA THR A 662 -36.62 3.51 -17.43
C THR A 662 -35.80 4.77 -17.08
N SER A 663 -35.50 4.96 -15.79
CA SER A 663 -34.66 6.02 -15.25
C SER A 663 -33.74 5.48 -14.14
N ARG A 664 -32.74 6.27 -13.75
CA ARG A 664 -31.77 5.96 -12.71
C ARG A 664 -32.41 5.98 -11.31
N ASP A 665 -32.46 4.83 -10.64
CA ASP A 665 -33.00 4.71 -9.28
C ASP A 665 -31.95 5.00 -8.19
N THR A 666 -32.21 6.03 -7.38
CA THR A 666 -31.36 6.43 -6.24
C THR A 666 -31.21 5.33 -5.19
N ASN A 667 -32.22 4.48 -4.96
CA ASN A 667 -32.11 3.36 -4.02
C ASN A 667 -31.06 2.36 -4.49
N HIS A 668 -31.09 2.00 -5.78
CA HIS A 668 -30.10 1.10 -6.37
C HIS A 668 -28.69 1.73 -6.44
N VAL A 669 -28.56 3.04 -6.65
CA VAL A 669 -27.27 3.75 -6.48
C VAL A 669 -26.72 3.61 -5.06
N ASN A 670 -27.57 3.67 -4.03
CA ASN A 670 -27.15 3.47 -2.64
C ASN A 670 -26.76 2.00 -2.34
N ILE A 671 -27.47 1.03 -2.92
CA ILE A 671 -27.11 -0.40 -2.85
C ILE A 671 -25.73 -0.63 -3.50
N VAL A 672 -25.45 -0.06 -4.67
CA VAL A 672 -24.12 -0.13 -5.33
C VAL A 672 -23.03 0.41 -4.40
N LYS A 673 -23.21 1.60 -3.81
CA LYS A 673 -22.26 2.17 -2.85
C LYS A 673 -22.04 1.24 -1.65
N LYS A 674 -23.10 0.61 -1.13
CA LYS A 674 -23.01 -0.30 0.01
C LYS A 674 -22.23 -1.58 -0.35
N ILE A 675 -22.48 -2.19 -1.50
CA ILE A 675 -21.72 -3.37 -1.96
C ILE A 675 -20.25 -3.02 -2.18
N ARG A 676 -19.97 -1.87 -2.83
CA ARG A 676 -18.59 -1.39 -3.03
C ARG A 676 -17.85 -1.11 -1.71
N SER A 677 -18.54 -0.74 -0.63
CA SER A 677 -17.94 -0.60 0.71
C SER A 677 -17.38 -1.90 1.31
N PHE A 678 -17.76 -3.07 0.77
CA PHE A 678 -17.18 -4.38 1.09
C PHE A 678 -16.08 -4.82 0.10
N ASN A 679 -15.62 -3.91 -0.76
CA ASN A 679 -14.67 -4.16 -1.85
C ASN A 679 -15.10 -5.30 -2.80
N LYS A 680 -16.40 -5.34 -3.13
CA LYS A 680 -16.98 -6.31 -4.08
C LYS A 680 -17.45 -5.61 -5.36
N PRO A 681 -17.31 -6.25 -6.54
CA PRO A 681 -17.89 -5.74 -7.77
C PRO A 681 -19.43 -5.87 -7.76
N VAL A 682 -20.09 -5.09 -8.61
CA VAL A 682 -21.55 -5.09 -8.77
C VAL A 682 -21.92 -5.38 -10.22
N PHE A 683 -22.80 -6.36 -10.46
CA PHE A 683 -23.29 -6.68 -11.80
C PHE A 683 -24.79 -6.37 -11.96
N GLY A 684 -25.18 -5.90 -13.15
CA GLY A 684 -26.58 -5.58 -13.50
C GLY A 684 -27.36 -6.78 -14.06
N PHE A 685 -28.56 -7.03 -13.56
CA PHE A 685 -29.44 -8.11 -14.03
C PHE A 685 -30.11 -7.74 -15.37
N VAL A 686 -29.88 -8.52 -16.41
CA VAL A 686 -30.47 -8.32 -17.74
C VAL A 686 -31.20 -9.59 -18.17
N GLN A 687 -32.53 -9.51 -18.29
CA GLN A 687 -33.34 -10.59 -18.89
C GLN A 687 -32.99 -10.73 -20.37
N THR A 688 -32.76 -11.95 -20.86
CA THR A 688 -32.34 -12.19 -22.26
C THR A 688 -33.41 -12.83 -23.16
N MET A 689 -34.53 -13.28 -22.60
CA MET A 689 -35.64 -13.95 -23.31
C MET A 689 -36.96 -13.19 -23.14
N THR A 690 -37.80 -13.19 -24.17
CA THR A 690 -39.18 -12.65 -24.13
C THR A 690 -40.18 -13.69 -23.62
N THR A 691 -39.93 -14.98 -23.84
CA THR A 691 -40.73 -16.10 -23.32
C THR A 691 -39.85 -17.10 -22.56
N ILE A 692 -40.40 -17.71 -21.50
CA ILE A 692 -39.75 -18.72 -20.66
C ILE A 692 -40.49 -20.08 -20.81
N THR A 693 -41.17 -20.27 -21.96
CA THR A 693 -41.72 -21.55 -22.41
C THR A 693 -40.59 -22.45 -22.94
N PRO A 694 -40.83 -23.76 -23.19
CA PRO A 694 -39.83 -24.64 -23.81
C PRO A 694 -39.26 -24.09 -25.14
N GLU A 695 -40.08 -23.34 -25.87
CA GLU A 695 -39.72 -22.54 -27.03
C GLU A 695 -39.27 -21.13 -26.61
N LYS A 696 -38.12 -21.03 -25.94
CA LYS A 696 -37.53 -19.73 -25.59
C LYS A 696 -37.40 -18.85 -26.84
N GLN A 697 -37.88 -17.62 -26.74
CA GLN A 697 -37.66 -16.58 -27.73
C GLN A 697 -36.66 -15.55 -27.19
N MET A 698 -35.58 -15.29 -27.94
CA MET A 698 -34.54 -14.33 -27.56
C MET A 698 -35.05 -12.90 -27.70
N ARG A 699 -34.74 -12.03 -26.73
CA ARG A 699 -34.93 -10.58 -26.88
C ARG A 699 -34.06 -10.04 -28.04
N PRO A 700 -34.48 -8.98 -28.73
CA PRO A 700 -33.63 -8.34 -29.74
C PRO A 700 -32.24 -8.01 -29.17
N LYS A 701 -31.19 -8.41 -29.90
CA LYS A 701 -29.79 -8.20 -29.50
C LYS A 701 -29.50 -6.74 -29.11
N ALA A 702 -30.07 -5.79 -29.85
CA ALA A 702 -29.91 -4.36 -29.59
C ALA A 702 -30.44 -3.96 -28.21
N ASP A 703 -31.57 -4.53 -27.76
CA ASP A 703 -32.19 -4.21 -26.47
C ASP A 703 -31.37 -4.77 -25.30
N ILE A 704 -30.84 -5.99 -25.45
CA ILE A 704 -29.94 -6.61 -24.45
C ILE A 704 -28.70 -5.73 -24.26
N ILE A 705 -28.08 -5.26 -25.35
CA ILE A 705 -26.91 -4.38 -25.30
C ILE A 705 -27.27 -2.98 -24.77
N ALA A 706 -28.46 -2.45 -25.10
CA ALA A 706 -28.94 -1.17 -24.59
C ALA A 706 -29.16 -1.21 -23.07
N ASP A 707 -29.71 -2.31 -22.53
CA ASP A 707 -29.84 -2.49 -21.09
C ASP A 707 -28.48 -2.60 -20.40
N CYS A 708 -27.51 -3.31 -20.99
CA CYS A 708 -26.13 -3.35 -20.47
C CYS A 708 -25.50 -1.95 -20.41
N LYS A 709 -25.65 -1.15 -21.47
CA LYS A 709 -25.16 0.24 -21.53
C LYS A 709 -25.79 1.12 -20.45
N LYS A 710 -27.11 1.05 -20.28
CA LYS A 710 -27.84 1.77 -19.22
C LYS A 710 -27.39 1.36 -17.82
N TYR A 711 -27.06 0.09 -17.57
CA TYR A 711 -26.52 -0.32 -16.27
C TYR A 711 -25.16 0.34 -15.96
N VAL A 712 -24.27 0.43 -16.95
CA VAL A 712 -22.99 1.14 -16.82
C VAL A 712 -23.21 2.63 -16.60
N GLU A 713 -24.10 3.25 -17.38
CA GLU A 713 -24.43 4.68 -17.29
C GLU A 713 -25.10 5.07 -15.94
N TYR A 714 -26.14 4.36 -15.54
CA TYR A 714 -26.94 4.70 -14.36
C TYR A 714 -26.26 4.30 -13.05
N TYR A 715 -25.55 3.18 -13.01
CA TYR A 715 -25.08 2.56 -11.77
C TYR A 715 -23.57 2.26 -11.74
N GLY A 716 -22.85 2.41 -12.86
CA GLY A 716 -21.40 2.15 -12.92
C GLY A 716 -21.05 0.71 -12.55
N VAL A 717 -21.78 -0.27 -13.10
CA VAL A 717 -21.55 -1.71 -12.84
C VAL A 717 -20.23 -2.21 -13.44
N ASP A 718 -19.65 -3.24 -12.82
CA ASP A 718 -18.41 -3.90 -13.26
C ASP A 718 -18.67 -5.07 -14.23
N GLY A 719 -19.94 -5.34 -14.54
CA GLY A 719 -20.39 -6.49 -15.34
C GLY A 719 -21.92 -6.63 -15.39
N VAL A 720 -22.40 -7.72 -16.02
CA VAL A 720 -23.83 -8.05 -16.16
C VAL A 720 -24.12 -9.53 -15.89
N TYR A 721 -25.35 -9.79 -15.45
CA TYR A 721 -25.91 -11.12 -15.21
C TYR A 721 -27.07 -11.35 -16.19
N PHE A 722 -26.86 -12.22 -17.17
CA PHE A 722 -27.83 -12.62 -18.18
C PHE A 722 -28.75 -13.70 -17.65
N ASP A 723 -30.02 -13.35 -17.42
CA ASP A 723 -31.03 -14.27 -16.93
C ASP A 723 -31.84 -14.93 -18.06
N ASN A 724 -32.32 -16.16 -17.79
CA ASN A 724 -32.92 -17.07 -18.77
C ASN A 724 -32.00 -17.38 -19.96
N PHE A 725 -30.69 -17.50 -19.69
CA PHE A 725 -29.67 -17.72 -20.71
C PHE A 725 -29.87 -19.05 -21.46
N ILE A 726 -29.24 -19.18 -22.61
CA ILE A 726 -29.30 -20.40 -23.42
C ILE A 726 -28.47 -21.53 -22.80
N THR A 727 -28.88 -22.76 -23.07
CA THR A 727 -28.08 -23.98 -22.84
C THR A 727 -27.38 -24.45 -24.11
N GLY A 728 -27.95 -24.10 -25.27
CA GLY A 728 -27.55 -24.57 -26.59
C GLY A 728 -27.94 -26.02 -26.87
N TRP A 729 -28.59 -26.76 -25.97
CA TRP A 729 -29.03 -28.13 -26.26
C TRP A 729 -30.19 -28.19 -27.28
N PRO A 730 -31.30 -27.46 -27.10
CA PRO A 730 -32.43 -27.47 -28.03
C PRO A 730 -32.06 -26.95 -29.42
N GLN A 731 -32.69 -27.49 -30.46
CA GLN A 731 -32.38 -27.14 -31.85
C GLN A 731 -32.65 -25.65 -32.15
N ASN A 732 -33.67 -25.06 -31.52
CA ASN A 732 -34.00 -23.63 -31.63
C ASN A 732 -33.01 -22.71 -30.88
N GLU A 733 -32.27 -23.21 -29.88
CA GLU A 733 -31.22 -22.42 -29.21
C GLU A 733 -29.90 -22.42 -29.99
N ARG A 734 -29.65 -23.39 -30.89
CA ARG A 734 -28.38 -23.52 -31.63
C ARG A 734 -27.96 -22.24 -32.37
N PRO A 735 -28.84 -21.54 -33.14
CA PRO A 735 -28.47 -20.30 -33.82
C PRO A 735 -28.21 -19.13 -32.86
N MET A 736 -28.79 -19.16 -31.64
CA MET A 736 -28.62 -18.10 -30.65
C MET A 736 -27.21 -18.07 -30.06
N VAL A 737 -26.48 -19.20 -30.09
CA VAL A 737 -25.12 -19.31 -29.54
C VAL A 737 -24.18 -18.28 -30.17
N GLU A 738 -24.19 -18.16 -31.49
CA GLU A 738 -23.35 -17.19 -32.22
C GLU A 738 -23.78 -15.74 -31.93
N ILE A 739 -25.08 -15.50 -31.74
CA ILE A 739 -25.62 -14.17 -31.38
C ILE A 739 -25.14 -13.77 -29.97
N PHE A 740 -25.14 -14.69 -29.01
CA PHE A 740 -24.64 -14.40 -27.66
C PHE A 740 -23.10 -14.30 -27.59
N GLN A 741 -22.35 -15.07 -28.39
CA GLN A 741 -20.91 -14.84 -28.57
C GLN A 741 -20.63 -13.46 -29.18
N SER A 742 -21.46 -13.01 -30.13
CA SER A 742 -21.37 -11.66 -30.70
C SER A 742 -21.70 -10.56 -29.67
N ILE A 743 -22.73 -10.75 -28.84
CA ILE A 743 -23.05 -9.85 -27.70
C ILE A 743 -21.87 -9.79 -26.72
N TYR A 744 -21.29 -10.94 -26.35
CA TYR A 744 -20.11 -11.01 -25.51
C TYR A 744 -18.96 -10.17 -26.09
N ASN A 745 -18.59 -10.40 -27.34
CA ASN A 745 -17.51 -9.66 -28.01
C ASN A 745 -17.79 -8.14 -28.10
N GLU A 746 -19.02 -7.73 -28.38
CA GLU A 746 -19.39 -6.31 -28.42
C GLU A 746 -19.31 -5.64 -27.04
N LEU A 747 -19.74 -6.33 -25.98
CA LEU A 747 -19.62 -5.81 -24.60
C LEU A 747 -18.16 -5.75 -24.14
N LYS A 748 -17.34 -6.75 -24.47
CA LYS A 748 -15.87 -6.73 -24.21
C LYS A 748 -15.15 -5.64 -25.01
N THR A 749 -15.66 -5.29 -26.19
CA THR A 749 -15.12 -4.19 -27.01
C THR A 749 -15.54 -2.83 -26.44
N ALA A 750 -16.78 -2.70 -25.96
CA ALA A 750 -17.32 -1.46 -25.41
C ALA A 750 -16.82 -1.13 -23.99
N PHE A 751 -16.55 -2.14 -23.16
CA PHE A 751 -16.27 -2.01 -21.72
C PHE A 751 -14.98 -2.73 -21.27
N GLY A 752 -14.12 -3.09 -22.23
CA GLY A 752 -12.86 -3.77 -21.97
C GLY A 752 -13.01 -5.26 -21.57
N LYS A 753 -11.86 -5.96 -21.51
CA LYS A 753 -11.83 -7.40 -21.21
C LYS A 753 -12.37 -7.73 -19.81
N GLY A 754 -12.17 -6.79 -18.88
CA GLY A 754 -12.52 -6.93 -17.47
C GLY A 754 -14.01 -6.76 -17.14
N PHE A 755 -14.87 -6.45 -18.11
CA PHE A 755 -16.32 -6.37 -17.87
C PHE A 755 -16.91 -7.79 -17.75
N THR A 756 -17.30 -8.22 -16.56
CA THR A 756 -17.67 -9.63 -16.31
C THR A 756 -19.09 -9.94 -16.82
N ILE A 757 -19.27 -11.05 -17.53
CA ILE A 757 -20.56 -11.52 -18.03
C ILE A 757 -20.89 -12.88 -17.40
N VAL A 758 -21.96 -12.93 -16.62
CA VAL A 758 -22.49 -14.16 -16.00
C VAL A 758 -23.70 -14.64 -16.79
N GLY A 759 -23.71 -15.88 -17.29
CA GLY A 759 -24.85 -16.49 -17.97
C GLY A 759 -25.63 -17.46 -17.07
N ASN A 760 -26.89 -17.15 -16.75
CA ASN A 760 -27.75 -18.05 -15.97
C ASN A 760 -28.54 -18.99 -16.88
N SER A 761 -27.93 -20.13 -17.25
CA SER A 761 -28.57 -21.17 -18.06
C SER A 761 -29.45 -22.12 -17.25
N ALA A 762 -29.38 -22.07 -15.91
CA ALA A 762 -30.04 -22.97 -14.95
C ALA A 762 -29.72 -24.48 -15.10
N SER A 763 -28.95 -24.86 -16.11
CA SER A 763 -28.61 -26.23 -16.48
C SER A 763 -27.27 -26.28 -17.23
N GLN A 764 -26.73 -27.48 -17.43
CA GLN A 764 -25.48 -27.68 -18.16
C GLN A 764 -25.65 -27.25 -19.62
N THR A 765 -24.57 -26.75 -20.22
CA THR A 765 -24.57 -26.15 -21.56
C THR A 765 -23.64 -26.91 -22.50
N ILE A 766 -23.85 -26.78 -23.80
CA ILE A 766 -22.87 -27.23 -24.80
C ILE A 766 -21.60 -26.38 -24.73
N GLU A 767 -20.45 -26.94 -25.07
CA GLU A 767 -19.15 -26.26 -24.93
C GLU A 767 -19.08 -24.88 -25.62
N SER A 768 -19.73 -24.71 -26.77
CA SER A 768 -19.72 -23.43 -27.50
C SER A 768 -20.44 -22.29 -26.76
N VAL A 769 -21.34 -22.58 -25.81
CA VAL A 769 -21.97 -21.55 -24.96
C VAL A 769 -20.97 -20.96 -23.96
N LEU A 770 -19.93 -21.72 -23.56
CA LEU A 770 -18.87 -21.21 -22.69
C LEU A 770 -18.00 -20.11 -23.33
N LYS A 771 -18.19 -19.80 -24.61
CA LYS A 771 -17.57 -18.65 -25.31
C LYS A 771 -18.43 -17.39 -25.28
N ALA A 772 -19.63 -17.44 -24.70
CA ALA A 772 -20.59 -16.34 -24.65
C ALA A 772 -20.74 -15.70 -23.25
N CYS A 773 -20.03 -16.21 -22.24
CA CYS A 773 -20.01 -15.68 -20.88
C CYS A 773 -18.71 -16.06 -20.16
N ASP A 774 -18.28 -15.27 -19.17
CA ASP A 774 -17.11 -15.58 -18.36
C ASP A 774 -17.44 -16.63 -17.29
N ILE A 775 -18.61 -16.50 -16.66
CA ILE A 775 -19.13 -17.38 -15.60
C ILE A 775 -20.50 -17.91 -16.04
N ILE A 776 -20.82 -19.18 -15.75
CA ILE A 776 -22.11 -19.82 -16.05
C ILE A 776 -22.77 -20.34 -14.75
N VAL A 777 -24.08 -20.15 -14.60
CA VAL A 777 -24.87 -20.87 -13.59
C VAL A 777 -25.31 -22.20 -14.18
N SER A 778 -24.44 -23.20 -14.02
CA SER A 778 -24.53 -24.53 -14.63
C SER A 778 -25.55 -25.47 -13.99
N PHE A 779 -26.14 -25.08 -12.86
CA PHE A 779 -27.19 -25.84 -12.20
C PHE A 779 -28.08 -24.89 -11.38
N ASN A 780 -29.40 -25.03 -11.52
CA ASN A 780 -30.39 -24.47 -10.61
C ASN A 780 -31.52 -25.49 -10.44
N GLY A 781 -31.67 -26.09 -9.26
CA GLY A 781 -32.59 -27.20 -9.04
C GLY A 781 -32.66 -27.70 -7.59
N THR A 782 -33.54 -28.68 -7.32
CA THR A 782 -33.71 -29.25 -5.98
C THR A 782 -32.46 -29.99 -5.51
N ALA A 783 -32.25 -30.08 -4.20
CA ALA A 783 -31.20 -30.88 -3.59
C ALA A 783 -31.22 -32.35 -4.07
N THR A 784 -32.41 -32.94 -4.17
CA THR A 784 -32.60 -34.30 -4.73
C THR A 784 -32.14 -34.40 -6.18
N ALA A 785 -32.51 -33.45 -7.04
CA ALA A 785 -32.04 -33.42 -8.43
C ALA A 785 -30.53 -33.17 -8.53
N TYR A 786 -29.98 -32.29 -7.68
CA TYR A 786 -28.55 -32.01 -7.62
C TYR A 786 -27.74 -33.24 -7.27
N LEU A 787 -28.19 -34.02 -6.28
CA LEU A 787 -27.52 -35.26 -5.85
C LEU A 787 -27.59 -36.35 -6.92
N ALA A 788 -28.65 -36.42 -7.73
CA ALA A 788 -28.81 -37.39 -8.82
C ALA A 788 -28.09 -37.00 -10.13
N ALA A 789 -28.04 -35.72 -10.50
CA ALA A 789 -27.58 -35.27 -11.83
C ALA A 789 -26.06 -35.35 -12.05
N ASN A 790 -25.61 -35.49 -13.30
CA ASN A 790 -24.22 -35.19 -13.67
C ASN A 790 -24.06 -33.68 -13.88
N VAL A 791 -23.62 -32.97 -12.84
CA VAL A 791 -23.50 -31.50 -12.83
C VAL A 791 -22.17 -30.98 -13.39
N ALA A 792 -21.23 -31.88 -13.71
CA ALA A 792 -19.89 -31.55 -14.22
C ALA A 792 -19.51 -32.45 -15.41
N PRO A 793 -20.07 -32.21 -16.61
CA PRO A 793 -19.64 -32.88 -17.84
C PRO A 793 -18.16 -32.59 -18.16
N ASP A 794 -17.52 -33.42 -18.96
CA ASP A 794 -16.06 -33.40 -19.10
C ASP A 794 -15.48 -32.10 -19.68
N HIS A 795 -16.22 -31.42 -20.58
CA HIS A 795 -15.85 -30.10 -21.08
C HIS A 795 -15.92 -28.99 -20.01
N TYR A 796 -16.61 -29.21 -18.90
CA TYR A 796 -16.54 -28.31 -17.74
C TYR A 796 -15.32 -28.59 -16.88
N LYS A 797 -14.87 -29.85 -16.76
CA LYS A 797 -13.67 -30.23 -16.00
C LYS A 797 -12.38 -29.68 -16.61
N SER A 798 -12.37 -29.36 -17.90
CA SER A 798 -11.24 -28.69 -18.58
C SER A 798 -11.15 -27.18 -18.29
N GLN A 799 -12.10 -26.61 -17.56
CA GLN A 799 -12.22 -25.18 -17.31
C GLN A 799 -11.93 -24.84 -15.83
N PRO A 800 -11.50 -23.60 -15.51
CA PRO A 800 -11.35 -23.16 -14.13
C PRO A 800 -12.67 -23.25 -13.33
N PRO A 801 -12.66 -23.76 -12.08
CA PRO A 801 -13.88 -23.97 -11.29
C PRO A 801 -14.62 -22.67 -10.92
N ASN A 802 -13.92 -21.53 -10.92
CA ASN A 802 -14.51 -20.20 -10.72
C ASN A 802 -15.40 -19.73 -11.87
N ARG A 803 -15.44 -20.45 -12.99
CA ARG A 803 -16.40 -20.24 -14.08
C ARG A 803 -17.79 -20.81 -13.80
N PHE A 804 -17.99 -21.59 -12.74
CA PHE A 804 -19.25 -22.30 -12.49
C PHE A 804 -19.92 -21.87 -11.18
N ILE A 805 -21.26 -21.77 -11.22
CA ILE A 805 -22.12 -21.52 -10.07
C ILE A 805 -23.22 -22.58 -10.02
N HIS A 806 -23.41 -23.23 -8.86
CA HIS A 806 -24.53 -24.15 -8.62
C HIS A 806 -25.50 -23.58 -7.57
N ILE A 807 -26.78 -23.46 -7.93
CA ILE A 807 -27.87 -23.05 -7.04
C ILE A 807 -28.68 -24.30 -6.68
N VAL A 808 -28.66 -24.69 -5.41
CA VAL A 808 -29.29 -25.91 -4.90
C VAL A 808 -30.35 -25.52 -3.88
N HIS A 809 -31.62 -25.69 -4.27
CA HIS A 809 -32.76 -25.30 -3.45
C HIS A 809 -33.51 -26.51 -2.88
N SER A 810 -34.60 -26.28 -2.14
CA SER A 810 -35.33 -27.34 -1.43
C SER A 810 -34.43 -28.20 -0.54
N VAL A 811 -33.44 -27.60 0.13
CA VAL A 811 -32.56 -28.30 1.08
C VAL A 811 -33.29 -28.44 2.43
N GLU A 812 -33.71 -29.66 2.75
CA GLU A 812 -34.62 -29.96 3.86
C GLU A 812 -33.92 -29.99 5.23
N ASN A 813 -32.64 -30.37 5.28
CA ASN A 813 -31.90 -30.57 6.53
C ASN A 813 -30.37 -30.47 6.33
N GLU A 814 -29.62 -30.40 7.44
CA GLU A 814 -28.15 -30.33 7.44
C GLU A 814 -27.47 -31.47 6.69
N GLU A 815 -27.97 -32.71 6.81
CA GLU A 815 -27.33 -33.87 6.18
C GLU A 815 -27.41 -33.78 4.65
N GLN A 816 -28.58 -33.41 4.11
CA GLN A 816 -28.78 -33.18 2.69
C GLN A 816 -27.92 -32.00 2.19
N GLY A 817 -27.80 -30.94 2.99
CA GLY A 817 -26.91 -29.82 2.73
C GLY A 817 -25.44 -30.21 2.66
N ARG A 818 -24.94 -30.99 3.63
CA ARG A 818 -23.57 -31.53 3.63
C ARG A 818 -23.32 -32.45 2.43
N LYS A 819 -24.29 -33.29 2.04
CA LYS A 819 -24.20 -34.11 0.82
C LYS A 819 -24.09 -33.25 -0.45
N ALA A 820 -24.83 -32.15 -0.54
CA ALA A 820 -24.72 -31.21 -1.65
C ALA A 820 -23.33 -30.55 -1.71
N LEU A 821 -22.77 -30.10 -0.58
CA LEU A 821 -21.44 -29.49 -0.53
C LEU A 821 -20.31 -30.50 -0.83
N ALA A 822 -20.41 -31.74 -0.32
CA ALA A 822 -19.49 -32.82 -0.67
C ALA A 822 -19.50 -33.13 -2.18
N LYS A 823 -20.68 -33.09 -2.81
CA LYS A 823 -20.80 -33.21 -4.27
C LYS A 823 -20.20 -32.00 -4.99
N ALA A 824 -20.39 -30.78 -4.49
CA ALA A 824 -19.79 -29.58 -5.07
C ALA A 824 -18.24 -29.65 -5.11
N GLU A 825 -17.60 -30.13 -4.03
CA GLU A 825 -16.13 -30.29 -3.99
C GLU A 825 -15.56 -31.19 -5.11
N SER A 826 -16.33 -32.16 -5.60
CA SER A 826 -15.93 -33.08 -6.68
C SER A 826 -16.46 -32.66 -8.07
N SER A 827 -17.21 -31.57 -8.16
CA SER A 827 -17.97 -31.18 -9.36
C SER A 827 -17.40 -29.96 -10.10
N ASN A 828 -16.10 -29.70 -9.97
CA ASN A 828 -15.38 -28.57 -10.59
C ASN A 828 -16.11 -27.21 -10.49
N VAL A 829 -16.65 -26.89 -9.32
CA VAL A 829 -17.40 -25.66 -9.05
C VAL A 829 -16.79 -24.92 -7.86
N ALA A 830 -16.58 -23.61 -7.99
CA ALA A 830 -16.09 -22.79 -6.89
C ALA A 830 -17.22 -22.06 -6.14
N THR A 831 -18.38 -21.83 -6.76
CA THR A 831 -19.45 -21.00 -6.18
C THR A 831 -20.74 -21.79 -6.00
N VAL A 832 -21.32 -21.78 -4.80
CA VAL A 832 -22.61 -22.45 -4.52
C VAL A 832 -23.56 -21.55 -3.76
N LEU A 833 -24.87 -21.77 -3.94
CA LEU A 833 -25.90 -21.26 -3.05
C LEU A 833 -26.78 -22.44 -2.64
N LEU A 834 -26.88 -22.70 -1.34
CA LEU A 834 -27.88 -23.58 -0.76
C LEU A 834 -29.08 -22.75 -0.28
N SER A 835 -30.28 -23.26 -0.49
CA SER A 835 -31.52 -22.66 0.04
C SER A 835 -32.50 -23.74 0.49
N ASN A 836 -33.13 -23.54 1.65
CA ASN A 836 -34.23 -24.37 2.14
C ASN A 836 -35.58 -24.05 1.44
N GLN A 837 -35.62 -23.04 0.57
CA GLN A 837 -36.85 -22.61 -0.09
C GLN A 837 -37.22 -23.55 -1.25
N PRO A 838 -38.51 -23.93 -1.39
CA PRO A 838 -39.00 -24.65 -2.56
C PRO A 838 -39.12 -23.72 -3.78
N TYR A 839 -38.92 -24.28 -4.97
CA TYR A 839 -39.09 -23.56 -6.24
C TYR A 839 -40.56 -23.61 -6.69
N SER A 840 -41.15 -22.43 -6.89
CA SER A 840 -42.57 -22.21 -7.18
C SER A 840 -42.95 -22.27 -8.68
N GLY A 841 -42.00 -22.52 -9.59
CA GLY A 841 -42.30 -22.78 -11.00
C GLY A 841 -42.58 -21.56 -11.89
N GLY A 842 -42.44 -20.34 -11.38
CA GLY A 842 -42.81 -19.11 -12.08
C GLY A 842 -41.81 -18.62 -13.13
N ALA A 843 -42.33 -18.17 -14.27
CA ALA A 843 -41.56 -17.48 -15.31
C ALA A 843 -41.25 -16.03 -14.88
N GLY A 844 -40.08 -15.82 -14.26
CA GLY A 844 -39.59 -14.51 -13.83
C GLY A 844 -40.00 -14.13 -12.40
N LEU A 845 -39.01 -13.71 -11.61
CA LEU A 845 -39.06 -13.16 -10.23
C LEU A 845 -39.87 -13.84 -9.10
N ASP A 846 -40.80 -14.77 -9.36
CA ASP A 846 -41.44 -15.58 -8.31
C ASP A 846 -40.56 -16.77 -7.87
N ASN A 847 -39.29 -16.78 -8.27
CA ASN A 847 -38.29 -17.75 -7.83
C ASN A 847 -37.86 -17.43 -6.39
N ASN A 848 -38.62 -17.98 -5.44
CA ASN A 848 -38.60 -17.69 -4.01
C ASN A 848 -37.30 -18.12 -3.27
N LEU A 849 -36.18 -18.29 -3.97
CA LEU A 849 -34.92 -18.84 -3.47
C LEU A 849 -34.16 -17.90 -2.52
N SER A 850 -34.70 -16.69 -2.32
CA SER A 850 -33.95 -15.53 -1.83
C SER A 850 -34.73 -14.63 -0.87
N SER A 851 -36.00 -14.93 -0.57
CA SER A 851 -36.79 -14.23 0.44
C SER A 851 -37.82 -15.17 1.11
N PRO A 852 -37.65 -15.54 2.39
CA PRO A 852 -36.54 -15.17 3.26
C PRO A 852 -35.22 -15.83 2.81
N LEU A 853 -34.11 -15.29 3.31
CA LEU A 853 -32.76 -15.84 3.15
C LEU A 853 -32.70 -17.33 3.56
N PRO A 854 -31.65 -18.07 3.14
CA PRO A 854 -31.34 -19.37 3.71
C PRO A 854 -31.29 -19.30 5.24
N VAL A 855 -31.84 -20.31 5.92
CA VAL A 855 -31.82 -20.41 7.38
C VAL A 855 -30.39 -20.34 7.95
N SER A 856 -30.21 -19.81 9.17
CA SER A 856 -28.87 -19.47 9.70
C SER A 856 -27.86 -20.59 9.61
N TRP A 857 -28.20 -21.81 10.04
CA TRP A 857 -27.28 -22.96 9.99
C TRP A 857 -26.78 -23.22 8.56
N MET A 858 -27.61 -22.94 7.56
CA MET A 858 -27.26 -23.07 6.16
C MET A 858 -26.26 -21.98 5.77
N ILE A 859 -26.54 -20.70 6.07
CA ILE A 859 -25.59 -19.58 5.86
C ILE A 859 -24.23 -19.91 6.47
N ASP A 860 -24.21 -20.34 7.72
CA ASP A 860 -22.99 -20.67 8.46
C ASP A 860 -22.25 -21.85 7.77
N MET A 861 -22.97 -22.92 7.39
CA MET A 861 -22.40 -24.10 6.71
C MET A 861 -21.82 -23.81 5.31
N GLN A 862 -22.48 -23.01 4.46
CA GLN A 862 -21.89 -22.62 3.15
C GLN A 862 -20.76 -21.59 3.30
N ALA A 863 -20.76 -20.78 4.36
CA ALA A 863 -19.62 -19.92 4.68
C ALA A 863 -18.40 -20.75 5.15
N ASP A 864 -18.61 -21.76 5.99
CA ASP A 864 -17.56 -22.69 6.42
C ASP A 864 -17.05 -23.58 5.28
N TRP A 865 -17.91 -23.93 4.32
CA TRP A 865 -17.50 -24.52 3.05
C TRP A 865 -16.60 -23.58 2.24
N SER A 866 -17.02 -22.32 2.07
CA SER A 866 -16.24 -21.29 1.38
C SER A 866 -14.85 -21.10 1.99
N ARG A 867 -14.77 -21.10 3.32
CA ARG A 867 -13.53 -20.98 4.11
C ARG A 867 -12.71 -22.28 4.20
N ARG A 868 -13.15 -23.37 3.57
CA ARG A 868 -12.57 -24.73 3.67
C ARG A 868 -12.52 -25.30 5.11
N ALA A 869 -13.37 -24.84 6.00
CA ALA A 869 -13.49 -25.37 7.37
C ALA A 869 -14.24 -26.72 7.41
N LEU A 870 -15.21 -26.95 6.50
CA LEU A 870 -15.91 -28.24 6.40
C LEU A 870 -15.11 -29.32 5.65
N TYR A 871 -14.36 -28.91 4.63
CA TYR A 871 -13.46 -29.78 3.87
C TYR A 871 -12.10 -29.09 3.76
N PRO A 872 -11.25 -29.21 4.81
CA PRO A 872 -9.86 -28.77 4.72
C PRO A 872 -9.22 -29.42 3.51
N ALA A 873 -8.48 -28.64 2.71
CA ALA A 873 -7.70 -29.21 1.64
C ALA A 873 -6.77 -30.27 2.23
N LYS A 874 -6.82 -31.51 1.73
CA LYS A 874 -5.71 -32.44 1.96
C LYS A 874 -4.45 -31.71 1.51
N ILE A 875 -3.45 -31.65 2.39
CA ILE A 875 -2.14 -31.08 2.08
C ILE A 875 -1.51 -32.00 1.03
N PHE A 876 -1.74 -31.67 -0.24
CA PHE A 876 -1.05 -32.30 -1.35
C PHE A 876 0.30 -31.62 -1.46
N SER A 877 1.33 -32.33 -0.99
CA SER A 877 2.70 -32.06 -1.40
C SER A 877 2.79 -32.21 -2.92
N TYR A 878 3.01 -31.12 -3.64
CA TYR A 878 3.43 -31.21 -5.03
C TYR A 878 4.90 -31.65 -5.08
N SER A 879 5.09 -32.91 -5.44
CA SER A 879 6.37 -33.48 -5.87
C SER A 879 6.44 -33.44 -7.40
N ALA A 880 7.62 -33.06 -7.92
CA ALA A 880 7.95 -32.83 -9.34
C ALA A 880 7.42 -31.49 -9.91
#